data_AF-A0AAV7GX51-F1
#
_entry.id   AF-A0AAV7GX51-F1
#
_cell.length_a   1.000
_cell.length_b   1.000
_cell.length_c   1.000
_cell.angle_alpha   90.00
_cell.angle_beta   90.00
_cell.angle_gamma   90.00
#
_symmetry.space_group_name_H-M   'P 1'
#
loop_
_entity.id
_entity.type
_entity.pdbx_description
1 polymer ?
#
loop_
_entity_poly.entity_id
_entity_poly.type
_entity_poly.pdbx_seq_one_letter_code
_entity_poly.pdbx_strand_id
1 'polypeptide(L)'
;MGTNKHSIGPLLDTLKMERVRTILTHTYPYPHEHSRHALTAVIVGCLFFISSDNMQTLIQKLDKNFKWWSMYICLFGFFYFFSSPFVRKTIKPSYSNFSRWYIAWIFMAAIYHLPSFQSMGVDLRMNLSLFLTIYLSSVLFLIVFHIIFLGLWYVGLASRVAGRRPEILTIIQNCAVISVACCVFYSHCGNRAFQSEGSLDRRSFGWFPTFTFWQKHDQNTWISKFLRMHQWKEQVCSSWFAPVGSASDYPFFSKWVIYGELACNGSCAGSSHEISPIYSLWATFIGLYIANYVVECSTGWALTHPLTISEYEKIKKQMKPDFLDMVPWYSGTSTDLFKTVFDLMVSVTLFVGRFDMRMMQAAMNKVPDESKNGDLLYDHFCVKEELWFDFMADTGDGGNSTYAVTRLLAQPWIRVKNGGSKHALPRGDFLLIGGDLAYPNPSAFTYEKRFFLPFEYALQPPTWYKPEHIAVNKPELPFGVVKLEQYDGPQCFVIPGNHDWFDGLHTFMRYICHKSWLGGWFMPQKKSYFALQLPKGWWVFGFDQALHGDIDVYQFKFFAELCQHKVGDNDSIVVMTHEPTWLLDWYWNDSTGKNVSHLIRDYMKGRCKLRMAGDLHHYMRHSCVPSDQPMYVEHLLVNGCGGAFLHPTHVFRNFNKFYDNSYECKATYPSYEDSSRIALGNILKFRKKNWQFDVIGGFIYFVIVFSMFPQIVWFSHACDLVGGFKFLQAVPFFPCGVFQILHDDSWSGRCKSFANAMWRAFIYMIEHSYVSSAGTLLLVLLSYSFIPTKLSWKRRAVIGILHISAHIAAAIILMMLLEMGIDICIRNHLLATSGYHTLYDWYRSMESEHFPDPTGLRARMEKWTFGLYPACIKYLMSAFDIPEVMAVTRKTICKKGIQYLSRGASVIYYASTFLYFWVLSTPVVSLIFGCYLYICINWFHIHFDEAFSSLRIANYKAFTRFHITKNGDLEVFTLAVDKVPKDWKLDPDWDAEPKQPLQLSYLRRFPSKWKAASSVDPINSVRIVDHFVIHRTPTSPKSAPCSR
;
A
#
# COMPACT_ATOMS: atom_id res chain seq x y z
N MET A 1 61.30 19.81 -13.58
CA MET A 1 60.66 21.06 -14.04
C MET A 1 59.30 20.65 -14.62
N GLY A 2 58.23 20.68 -13.82
CA GLY A 2 57.29 21.80 -13.71
C GLY A 2 56.23 21.65 -14.80
N THR A 3 54.97 21.32 -14.51
CA THR A 3 53.97 22.29 -14.04
C THR A 3 52.87 21.66 -13.16
N ASN A 4 52.66 22.31 -12.01
CA ASN A 4 51.57 22.12 -11.05
C ASN A 4 50.18 22.31 -11.68
N LYS A 5 49.24 21.42 -11.35
CA LYS A 5 47.80 21.78 -11.26
C LYS A 5 47.42 21.79 -9.79
N HIS A 6 47.07 22.98 -9.31
CA HIS A 6 46.66 23.27 -7.94
C HIS A 6 45.51 22.37 -7.47
N SER A 7 45.71 21.68 -6.35
CA SER A 7 44.63 21.10 -5.55
C SER A 7 43.83 22.22 -4.89
N ILE A 8 42.54 22.30 -5.19
CA ILE A 8 41.60 23.16 -4.45
C ILE A 8 41.35 22.48 -3.09
N GLY A 9 41.93 23.08 -2.03
CA GLY A 9 41.38 23.22 -0.68
C GLY A 9 40.98 21.96 0.16
N PRO A 10 41.58 21.76 1.36
CA PRO A 10 41.22 20.68 2.30
C PRO A 10 39.94 20.96 3.13
N LEU A 11 39.02 21.80 2.64
CA LEU A 11 37.87 22.27 3.43
C LEU A 11 36.66 21.32 3.42
N LEU A 12 36.65 20.32 2.52
CA LEU A 12 35.54 19.38 2.32
C LEU A 12 35.71 18.04 3.07
N ASP A 13 36.93 17.70 3.51
CA ASP A 13 37.19 16.44 4.23
C ASP A 13 36.73 16.46 5.71
N THR A 14 36.40 17.64 6.23
CA THR A 14 35.90 17.81 7.62
C THR A 14 34.39 17.69 7.77
N LEU A 15 33.62 17.66 6.67
CA LEU A 15 32.19 17.39 6.74
C LEU A 15 31.99 15.88 6.74
N LYS A 16 31.46 15.33 7.85
CA LYS A 16 30.99 13.93 7.95
C LYS A 16 29.83 13.69 6.97
N MET A 17 30.17 13.58 5.69
CA MET A 17 29.28 13.27 4.55
C MET A 17 28.62 11.91 4.71
N GLU A 18 29.17 11.03 5.56
CA GLU A 18 28.62 9.70 5.85
C GLU A 18 27.20 9.76 6.43
N ARG A 19 26.90 10.74 7.30
CA ARG A 19 25.55 10.94 7.88
C ARG A 19 24.55 11.50 6.87
N VAL A 20 24.99 12.43 6.02
CA VAL A 20 24.13 13.01 4.96
C VAL A 20 23.85 11.96 3.89
N ARG A 21 24.83 11.11 3.57
CA ARG A 21 24.66 9.95 2.69
C ARG A 21 23.61 9.00 3.25
N THR A 22 23.63 8.66 4.55
CA THR A 22 22.63 7.77 5.16
C THR A 22 21.21 8.34 5.14
N ILE A 23 21.06 9.67 5.31
CA ILE A 23 19.76 10.35 5.30
C ILE A 23 19.16 10.41 3.88
N LEU A 24 20.00 10.55 2.85
CA LEU A 24 19.57 10.60 1.45
C LEU A 24 19.48 9.22 0.76
N THR A 25 20.02 8.15 1.36
CA THR A 25 20.04 6.79 0.80
C THR A 25 18.86 5.91 1.19
N HIS A 26 17.76 6.45 1.72
CA HIS A 26 16.55 5.63 1.85
C HIS A 26 16.04 5.31 0.43
N THR A 27 16.45 4.17 -0.09
CA THR A 27 15.97 3.60 -1.34
C THR A 27 14.48 3.32 -1.20
N TYR A 28 13.64 4.27 -1.60
CA TYR A 28 12.26 3.97 -1.93
C TYR A 28 12.30 2.97 -3.12
N PRO A 29 11.68 1.78 -3.00
CA PRO A 29 11.80 0.72 -4.01
C PRO A 29 10.98 0.98 -5.28
N TYR A 30 10.35 2.14 -5.41
CA TYR A 30 9.64 2.55 -6.62
C TYR A 30 10.50 3.53 -7.41
N PRO A 31 10.58 3.41 -8.76
CA PRO A 31 11.18 4.47 -9.56
C PRO A 31 10.46 5.78 -9.23
N HIS A 32 11.23 6.81 -8.87
CA HIS A 32 10.69 8.13 -8.52
C HIS A 32 10.00 8.76 -9.74
N GLU A 33 8.72 8.50 -9.93
CA GLU A 33 7.90 9.03 -11.04
C GLU A 33 7.45 10.47 -10.77
N HIS A 34 8.40 11.38 -10.51
CA HIS A 34 8.10 12.80 -10.27
C HIS A 34 7.49 13.51 -11.50
N SER A 35 7.80 13.04 -12.72
CA SER A 35 7.20 13.51 -13.97
C SER A 35 5.68 13.27 -14.02
N ARG A 36 5.16 12.19 -13.42
CA ARG A 36 3.71 11.95 -13.31
C ARG A 36 3.03 12.92 -12.37
N HIS A 37 3.68 13.35 -11.29
CA HIS A 37 3.07 14.28 -10.33
C HIS A 37 2.90 15.68 -10.92
N ALA A 38 3.90 16.15 -11.68
CA ALA A 38 3.80 17.39 -12.45
C ALA A 38 2.72 17.30 -13.53
N LEU A 39 2.66 16.17 -14.25
CA LEU A 39 1.61 15.90 -15.23
C LEU A 39 0.22 15.89 -14.60
N THR A 40 0.06 15.25 -13.44
CA THR A 40 -1.20 15.23 -12.69
C THR A 40 -1.58 16.63 -12.21
N ALA A 41 -0.64 17.43 -11.70
CA ALA A 41 -0.91 18.81 -11.29
C ALA A 41 -1.37 19.69 -12.47
N VAL A 42 -0.75 19.54 -13.64
CA VAL A 42 -1.16 20.25 -14.86
C VAL A 42 -2.54 19.80 -15.34
N ILE A 43 -2.81 18.49 -15.37
CA ILE A 43 -4.12 17.95 -15.76
C ILE A 43 -5.21 18.42 -14.80
N VAL A 44 -4.96 18.34 -13.48
CA VAL A 44 -5.91 18.81 -12.45
C VAL A 44 -6.12 20.33 -12.55
N GLY A 45 -5.07 21.10 -12.81
CA GLY A 45 -5.17 22.54 -13.07
C GLY A 45 -6.00 22.85 -14.33
N CYS A 46 -5.75 22.16 -15.44
CA CYS A 46 -6.54 22.31 -16.67
C CYS A 46 -8.01 21.96 -16.45
N LEU A 47 -8.31 20.85 -15.77
CA LEU A 47 -9.68 20.46 -15.40
C LEU A 47 -10.35 21.51 -14.51
N PHE A 48 -9.60 22.09 -13.57
CA PHE A 48 -10.08 23.17 -12.71
C PHE A 48 -10.49 24.41 -13.52
N PHE A 49 -9.62 24.91 -14.42
CA PHE A 49 -9.92 26.09 -15.25
C PHE A 49 -11.04 25.85 -16.26
N ILE A 50 -11.08 24.67 -16.90
CA ILE A 50 -12.16 24.27 -17.82
C ILE A 50 -13.50 24.16 -17.08
N SER A 51 -13.49 23.61 -15.86
CA SER A 51 -14.71 23.49 -15.05
C SER A 51 -15.21 24.85 -14.57
N SER A 52 -14.31 25.77 -14.22
CA SER A 52 -14.63 27.13 -13.77
C SER A 52 -15.36 27.95 -14.84
N ASP A 53 -14.93 27.88 -16.09
CA ASP A 53 -15.53 28.70 -17.18
C ASP A 53 -16.88 28.14 -17.66
N ASN A 54 -17.04 26.82 -17.63
CA ASN A 54 -18.27 26.17 -18.07
C ASN A 54 -19.26 25.94 -16.94
N MET A 55 -18.90 26.12 -15.65
CA MET A 55 -19.72 25.75 -14.50
C MET A 55 -21.12 26.38 -14.53
N GLN A 56 -21.26 27.60 -15.04
CA GLN A 56 -22.54 28.31 -15.06
C GLN A 56 -23.53 27.67 -16.05
N THR A 57 -23.06 27.34 -17.25
CA THR A 57 -23.78 26.58 -18.28
C THR A 57 -23.96 25.12 -17.87
N LEU A 58 -22.96 24.55 -17.20
CA LEU A 58 -22.93 23.18 -16.68
C LEU A 58 -24.01 23.01 -15.62
N ILE A 59 -24.11 23.90 -14.63
CA ILE A 59 -25.09 23.85 -13.54
C ILE A 59 -26.51 24.06 -14.07
N GLN A 60 -26.73 25.04 -14.95
CA GLN A 60 -28.05 25.25 -15.57
C GLN A 60 -28.53 24.06 -16.41
N LYS A 61 -27.60 23.36 -17.08
CA LYS A 61 -27.92 22.16 -17.87
C LYS A 61 -27.77 20.85 -17.09
N LEU A 62 -27.13 20.84 -15.92
CA LEU A 62 -26.92 19.66 -15.07
C LEU A 62 -28.27 19.14 -14.59
N ASP A 63 -29.12 20.04 -14.10
CA ASP A 63 -30.44 19.71 -13.56
C ASP A 63 -31.36 19.12 -14.66
N LYS A 64 -31.24 19.65 -15.89
CA LYS A 64 -32.02 19.18 -17.04
C LYS A 64 -31.46 17.89 -17.68
N ASN A 65 -30.16 17.63 -17.56
CA ASN A 65 -29.46 16.53 -18.24
C ASN A 65 -28.72 15.58 -17.28
N PHE A 66 -29.10 15.53 -16.00
CA PHE A 66 -28.43 14.74 -14.95
C PHE A 66 -28.28 13.25 -15.31
N LYS A 67 -29.27 12.70 -16.03
CA LYS A 67 -29.24 11.33 -16.57
C LYS A 67 -28.05 11.11 -17.51
N TRP A 68 -27.77 12.07 -18.40
CA TRP A 68 -26.67 11.98 -19.36
C TRP A 68 -25.30 12.14 -18.67
N TRP A 69 -25.18 13.07 -17.73
CA TRP A 69 -23.96 13.22 -16.92
C TRP A 69 -23.63 11.97 -16.13
N SER A 70 -24.65 11.33 -15.52
CA SER A 70 -24.49 10.06 -14.82
C SER A 70 -24.04 8.95 -15.78
N MET A 71 -24.61 8.89 -16.99
CA MET A 71 -24.19 7.92 -18.02
C MET A 71 -22.75 8.14 -18.49
N TYR A 72 -22.32 9.39 -18.69
CA TYR A 72 -20.94 9.71 -19.07
C TYR A 72 -19.94 9.33 -17.96
N ILE A 73 -20.26 9.61 -16.69
CA ILE A 73 -19.42 9.23 -15.54
C ILE A 73 -19.32 7.71 -15.43
N CYS A 74 -20.44 7.01 -15.55
CA CYS A 74 -20.44 5.55 -15.54
C CYS A 74 -19.69 4.96 -16.73
N LEU A 75 -19.84 5.51 -17.95
CA LEU A 75 -19.17 5.02 -19.15
C LEU A 75 -17.65 5.27 -19.09
N PHE A 76 -17.21 6.49 -18.74
CA PHE A 76 -15.79 6.80 -18.60
C PHE A 76 -15.14 6.08 -17.42
N GLY A 77 -15.86 5.95 -16.30
CA GLY A 77 -15.45 5.11 -15.18
C GLY A 77 -15.25 3.68 -15.63
N PHE A 78 -16.26 3.08 -16.26
CA PHE A 78 -16.20 1.71 -16.78
C PHE A 78 -15.03 1.53 -17.76
N PHE A 79 -14.84 2.42 -18.75
CA PHE A 79 -13.75 2.32 -19.72
C PHE A 79 -12.36 2.57 -19.12
N TYR A 80 -12.21 3.52 -18.20
CA TYR A 80 -10.95 3.77 -17.49
C TYR A 80 -10.55 2.54 -16.67
N PHE A 81 -11.50 1.98 -15.91
CA PHE A 81 -11.25 0.79 -15.10
C PHE A 81 -11.04 -0.47 -15.96
N PHE A 82 -11.76 -0.59 -17.09
CA PHE A 82 -11.60 -1.70 -18.04
C PHE A 82 -10.27 -1.63 -18.81
N SER A 83 -9.80 -0.43 -19.18
CA SER A 83 -8.56 -0.24 -19.94
C SER A 83 -7.29 -0.09 -19.08
N SER A 84 -7.43 0.33 -17.82
CA SER A 84 -6.34 0.51 -16.85
C SER A 84 -5.34 -0.67 -16.75
N PRO A 85 -5.79 -1.95 -16.72
CA PRO A 85 -4.88 -3.10 -16.71
C PRO A 85 -4.00 -3.19 -17.97
N PHE A 86 -4.50 -2.69 -19.11
CA PHE A 86 -3.84 -2.75 -20.42
C PHE A 86 -2.92 -1.54 -20.68
N VAL A 87 -3.14 -0.40 -20.01
CA VAL A 87 -2.36 0.84 -20.21
C VAL A 87 -1.04 0.84 -19.43
N ARG A 88 -0.99 0.18 -18.26
CA ARG A 88 0.13 0.36 -17.30
C ARG A 88 1.34 -0.58 -17.50
N LYS A 89 1.28 -1.59 -18.36
CA LYS A 89 2.37 -2.58 -18.55
C LYS A 89 2.82 -2.81 -20.01
N THR A 90 2.33 -2.05 -20.99
CA THR A 90 2.33 -2.54 -22.38
C THR A 90 2.79 -1.54 -23.45
N ILE A 91 3.73 -0.64 -23.12
CA ILE A 91 4.49 0.11 -24.14
C ILE A 91 5.71 -0.72 -24.57
N LYS A 92 5.46 -1.92 -25.11
CA LYS A 92 6.40 -2.60 -26.02
C LYS A 92 5.60 -3.20 -27.18
N PRO A 93 6.04 -3.02 -28.43
CA PRO A 93 5.24 -3.39 -29.59
C PRO A 93 5.24 -4.91 -29.77
N SER A 94 4.06 -5.53 -29.72
CA SER A 94 3.84 -6.92 -30.11
C SER A 94 2.37 -7.12 -30.49
N TYR A 95 2.15 -8.08 -31.41
CA TYR A 95 1.09 -8.28 -32.41
C TYR A 95 -0.40 -8.32 -31.97
N SER A 96 -0.79 -7.87 -30.79
CA SER A 96 -2.21 -7.73 -30.41
C SER A 96 -2.74 -6.33 -30.69
N ASN A 97 -2.82 -5.99 -31.99
CA ASN A 97 -3.41 -4.73 -32.43
C ASN A 97 -4.94 -4.80 -32.53
N PHE A 98 -5.54 -5.97 -32.74
CA PHE A 98 -6.99 -6.09 -32.96
C PHE A 98 -7.80 -5.71 -31.71
N SER A 99 -7.46 -6.24 -30.52
CA SER A 99 -8.17 -5.92 -29.28
C SER A 99 -8.01 -4.44 -28.88
N ARG A 100 -6.87 -3.82 -29.20
CA ARG A 100 -6.59 -2.40 -28.92
C ARG A 100 -7.42 -1.49 -29.82
N TRP A 101 -7.42 -1.76 -31.13
CA TRP A 101 -8.25 -1.06 -32.09
C TRP A 101 -9.74 -1.31 -31.84
N TYR A 102 -10.12 -2.52 -31.43
CA TYR A 102 -11.51 -2.87 -31.11
C TYR A 102 -12.00 -2.18 -29.84
N ILE A 103 -11.21 -2.14 -28.76
CA ILE A 103 -11.57 -1.40 -27.53
C ILE A 103 -11.60 0.10 -27.80
N ALA A 104 -10.62 0.64 -28.54
CA ALA A 104 -10.62 2.05 -28.94
C ALA A 104 -11.80 2.37 -29.87
N TRP A 105 -12.16 1.46 -30.78
CA TRP A 105 -13.30 1.60 -31.67
C TRP A 105 -14.63 1.52 -30.92
N ILE A 106 -14.82 0.58 -29.98
CA ILE A 106 -16.01 0.53 -29.12
C ILE A 106 -16.08 1.78 -28.25
N PHE A 107 -14.96 2.27 -27.72
CA PHE A 107 -14.94 3.51 -26.96
C PHE A 107 -15.37 4.70 -27.80
N MET A 108 -14.82 4.83 -29.01
CA MET A 108 -15.18 5.90 -29.95
C MET A 108 -16.62 5.76 -30.44
N ALA A 109 -17.11 4.54 -30.68
CA ALA A 109 -18.51 4.27 -31.02
C ALA A 109 -19.45 4.63 -29.86
N ALA A 110 -19.09 4.26 -28.63
CA ALA A 110 -19.87 4.59 -27.43
C ALA A 110 -19.93 6.10 -27.17
N ILE A 111 -18.82 6.83 -27.38
CA ILE A 111 -18.81 8.30 -27.31
C ILE A 111 -19.63 8.89 -28.46
N TYR A 112 -19.53 8.35 -29.67
CA TYR A 112 -20.24 8.83 -30.85
C TYR A 112 -21.77 8.71 -30.71
N HIS A 113 -22.26 7.68 -30.01
CA HIS A 113 -23.68 7.49 -29.74
C HIS A 113 -24.18 8.28 -28.52
N LEU A 114 -23.30 8.93 -27.76
CA LEU A 114 -23.71 9.84 -26.69
C LEU A 114 -23.93 11.27 -27.23
N PRO A 115 -24.85 12.04 -26.63
CA PRO A 115 -25.11 13.41 -27.05
C PRO A 115 -23.86 14.29 -26.88
N SER A 116 -23.58 15.15 -27.87
CA SER A 116 -22.33 15.94 -27.94
C SER A 116 -22.09 16.78 -26.68
N PHE A 117 -20.83 17.01 -26.30
CA PHE A 117 -20.48 17.84 -25.13
C PHE A 117 -21.07 19.26 -25.18
N GLN A 118 -21.28 19.80 -26.40
CA GLN A 118 -21.93 21.09 -26.63
C GLN A 118 -23.41 21.09 -26.21
N SER A 119 -24.12 19.98 -26.45
CA SER A 119 -25.50 19.79 -25.97
C SER A 119 -25.58 19.73 -24.44
N MET A 120 -24.52 19.22 -23.78
CA MET A 120 -24.36 19.16 -22.32
C MET A 120 -23.83 20.44 -21.66
N GLY A 121 -23.55 21.49 -22.45
CA GLY A 121 -23.13 22.81 -21.93
C GLY A 121 -21.63 23.01 -21.80
N VAL A 122 -20.81 22.13 -22.38
CA VAL A 122 -19.35 22.27 -22.41
C VAL A 122 -18.93 22.66 -23.84
N ASP A 123 -18.51 23.92 -24.03
CA ASP A 123 -17.95 24.40 -25.30
C ASP A 123 -16.42 24.56 -25.14
N LEU A 124 -15.65 23.64 -25.74
CA LEU A 124 -14.18 23.63 -25.67
C LEU A 124 -13.63 24.07 -27.03
N ARG A 125 -13.52 25.38 -27.27
CA ARG A 125 -12.84 25.91 -28.45
C ARG A 125 -11.33 25.97 -28.21
N MET A 126 -10.61 24.89 -28.54
CA MET A 126 -9.14 24.90 -28.48
C MET A 126 -8.55 25.58 -29.73
N ASN A 127 -7.78 26.65 -29.53
CA ASN A 127 -7.10 27.36 -30.62
C ASN A 127 -5.93 26.51 -31.16
N LEU A 128 -6.22 25.69 -32.17
CA LEU A 128 -5.30 24.69 -32.73
C LEU A 128 -3.96 25.28 -33.18
N SER A 129 -3.97 26.50 -33.73
CA SER A 129 -2.77 27.21 -34.14
C SER A 129 -1.83 27.51 -32.98
N LEU A 130 -2.35 28.00 -31.84
CA LEU A 130 -1.54 28.28 -30.64
C LEU A 130 -0.97 27.00 -30.04
N PHE A 131 -1.76 25.93 -30.02
CA PHE A 131 -1.33 24.62 -29.53
C PHE A 131 -0.14 24.09 -30.32
N LEU A 132 -0.24 24.09 -31.65
CA LEU A 132 0.81 23.61 -32.54
C LEU A 132 2.08 24.46 -32.42
N THR A 133 1.96 25.78 -32.31
CA THR A 133 3.12 26.68 -32.17
C THR A 133 3.86 26.44 -30.86
N ILE A 134 3.17 26.39 -29.72
CA ILE A 134 3.82 26.13 -28.42
C ILE A 134 4.42 24.73 -28.37
N TYR A 135 3.74 23.76 -29.00
CA TYR A 135 4.20 22.37 -29.04
C TYR A 135 5.50 22.22 -29.81
N LEU A 136 5.55 22.74 -31.04
CA LEU A 136 6.74 22.67 -31.88
C LEU A 136 7.92 23.46 -31.28
N SER A 137 7.66 24.64 -30.71
CA SER A 137 8.68 25.44 -30.02
C SER A 137 9.24 24.73 -28.78
N SER A 138 8.40 24.06 -27.99
CA SER A 138 8.83 23.28 -26.82
C SER A 138 9.69 22.08 -27.21
N VAL A 139 9.29 21.36 -28.26
CA VAL A 139 10.04 20.21 -28.79
C VAL A 139 11.43 20.66 -29.26
N LEU A 140 11.51 21.73 -30.04
CA LEU A 140 12.78 22.25 -30.53
C LEU A 140 13.71 22.67 -29.37
N PHE A 141 13.18 23.41 -28.41
CA PHE A 141 13.96 23.92 -27.27
C PHE A 141 14.53 22.79 -26.40
N LEU A 142 13.71 21.79 -26.06
CA LEU A 142 14.16 20.66 -25.24
C LEU A 142 15.16 19.75 -25.99
N ILE A 143 15.01 19.58 -27.31
CA ILE A 143 16.00 18.85 -28.12
C ILE A 143 17.35 19.58 -28.08
N VAL A 144 17.37 20.90 -28.27
CA VAL A 144 18.61 21.70 -28.20
C VAL A 144 19.24 21.62 -26.81
N PHE A 145 18.45 21.73 -25.74
CA PHE A 145 18.92 21.55 -24.36
C PHE A 145 19.61 20.19 -24.17
N HIS A 146 18.97 19.09 -24.61
CA HIS A 146 19.53 17.75 -24.47
C HIS A 146 20.79 17.56 -25.31
N ILE A 147 20.88 18.15 -26.51
CA ILE A 147 22.10 18.12 -27.34
C ILE A 147 23.26 18.86 -26.65
N ILE A 148 23.00 20.06 -26.08
CA ILE A 148 24.00 20.82 -25.34
C ILE A 148 24.46 20.04 -24.11
N PHE A 149 23.53 19.41 -23.38
CA PHE A 149 23.85 18.62 -22.20
C PHE A 149 24.66 17.34 -22.54
N LEU A 150 24.36 16.70 -23.68
CA LEU A 150 25.17 15.61 -24.26
C LEU A 150 26.57 16.08 -24.65
N GLY A 151 26.70 17.30 -25.19
CA GLY A 151 28.00 17.94 -25.46
C GLY A 151 28.81 18.18 -24.19
N LEU A 152 28.17 18.68 -23.12
CA LEU A 152 28.81 18.86 -21.81
C LEU A 152 29.27 17.53 -21.18
N TRP A 153 28.51 16.45 -21.39
CA TRP A 153 28.94 15.10 -21.04
C TRP A 153 30.16 14.64 -21.86
N TYR A 154 30.17 14.86 -23.18
CA TYR A 154 31.29 14.48 -24.06
C TYR A 154 32.60 15.17 -23.66
N VAL A 155 32.53 16.41 -23.16
CA VAL A 155 33.68 17.20 -22.68
C VAL A 155 34.05 16.88 -21.22
N GLY A 156 33.32 15.99 -20.54
CA GLY A 156 33.65 15.50 -19.19
C GLY A 156 33.21 16.43 -18.04
N LEU A 157 32.35 17.41 -18.31
CA LEU A 157 31.81 18.35 -17.31
C LEU A 157 30.51 17.85 -16.63
N ALA A 158 29.96 16.71 -17.06
CA ALA A 158 28.77 16.08 -16.49
C ALA A 158 28.99 14.57 -16.21
N SER A 159 28.20 13.98 -15.29
CA SER A 159 28.37 12.59 -14.81
C SER A 159 28.16 11.53 -15.92
N ARG A 160 28.77 10.34 -15.81
CA ARG A 160 28.59 9.24 -16.80
C ARG A 160 27.13 8.76 -16.94
N VAL A 161 26.28 8.98 -15.93
CA VAL A 161 24.85 8.63 -15.96
C VAL A 161 24.06 9.53 -16.92
N ALA A 162 24.58 10.73 -17.22
CA ALA A 162 24.02 11.64 -18.24
C ALA A 162 24.11 11.09 -19.68
N GLY A 163 24.82 9.98 -19.91
CA GLY A 163 24.84 9.29 -21.21
C GLY A 163 23.56 8.49 -21.53
N ARG A 164 22.64 8.31 -20.57
CA ARG A 164 21.33 7.69 -20.84
C ARG A 164 20.40 8.71 -21.50
N ARG A 165 20.11 8.49 -22.79
CA ARG A 165 19.16 9.33 -23.53
C ARG A 165 17.76 9.20 -22.92
N PRO A 166 17.04 10.31 -22.67
CA PRO A 166 15.63 10.23 -22.38
C PRO A 166 14.89 9.60 -23.57
N GLU A 167 13.85 8.81 -23.30
CA GLU A 167 13.00 8.31 -24.38
C GLU A 167 12.32 9.51 -25.07
N ILE A 168 12.51 9.62 -26.39
CA ILE A 168 11.98 10.74 -27.20
C ILE A 168 10.47 10.91 -26.98
N LEU A 169 9.76 9.79 -26.74
CA LEU A 169 8.33 9.77 -26.47
C LEU A 169 7.96 10.57 -25.21
N THR A 170 8.80 10.55 -24.16
CA THR A 170 8.56 11.31 -22.92
C THR A 170 8.72 12.81 -23.14
N ILE A 171 9.67 13.24 -23.97
CA ILE A 171 9.84 14.65 -24.35
C ILE A 171 8.61 15.13 -25.11
N ILE A 172 8.18 14.36 -26.12
CA ILE A 172 6.98 14.64 -26.92
C ILE A 172 5.74 14.76 -26.02
N GLN A 173 5.54 13.83 -25.09
CA GLN A 173 4.40 13.85 -24.16
C GLN A 173 4.42 15.10 -23.26
N ASN A 174 5.57 15.46 -22.69
CA ASN A 174 5.68 16.65 -21.85
C ASN A 174 5.43 17.94 -22.65
N CYS A 175 5.93 18.04 -23.88
CA CYS A 175 5.65 19.18 -24.76
C CYS A 175 4.15 19.30 -25.06
N ALA A 176 3.46 18.19 -25.33
CA ALA A 176 2.02 18.21 -25.60
C ALA A 176 1.24 18.74 -24.39
N VAL A 177 1.65 18.34 -23.18
CA VAL A 177 1.01 18.74 -21.91
C VAL A 177 1.22 20.23 -21.64
N ILE A 178 2.43 20.74 -21.84
CA ILE A 178 2.74 22.17 -21.71
C ILE A 178 1.88 22.98 -22.68
N SER A 179 1.73 22.53 -23.93
CA SER A 179 0.89 23.18 -24.93
C SER A 179 -0.59 23.18 -24.56
N VAL A 180 -1.13 22.05 -24.06
CA VAL A 180 -2.51 22.00 -23.55
C VAL A 180 -2.68 23.01 -22.42
N ALA A 181 -1.76 23.06 -21.45
CA ALA A 181 -1.84 23.98 -20.32
C ALA A 181 -1.87 25.45 -20.76
N CYS A 182 -0.97 25.83 -21.68
CA CYS A 182 -0.90 27.19 -22.20
C CYS A 182 -2.15 27.55 -23.02
N CYS A 183 -2.70 26.62 -23.80
CA CYS A 183 -3.93 26.85 -24.58
C CYS A 183 -5.18 26.96 -23.70
N VAL A 184 -5.30 26.10 -22.69
CA VAL A 184 -6.42 26.15 -21.73
C VAL A 184 -6.39 27.48 -20.98
N PHE A 185 -5.20 27.91 -20.54
CA PHE A 185 -5.05 29.22 -19.90
C PHE A 185 -5.40 30.38 -20.83
N TYR A 186 -4.88 30.39 -22.07
CA TYR A 186 -5.20 31.44 -23.04
C TYR A 186 -6.70 31.50 -23.37
N SER A 187 -7.36 30.36 -23.52
CA SER A 187 -8.80 30.30 -23.74
C SER A 187 -9.59 30.82 -22.54
N HIS A 188 -9.06 30.68 -21.32
CA HIS A 188 -9.72 31.06 -20.09
C HIS A 188 -9.58 32.57 -19.79
N CYS A 189 -8.36 33.10 -19.85
CA CYS A 189 -8.04 34.47 -19.48
C CYS A 189 -7.94 35.45 -20.69
N GLY A 190 -7.73 34.93 -21.90
CA GLY A 190 -7.40 35.75 -23.08
C GLY A 190 -6.11 36.55 -22.92
N ASN A 191 -5.85 37.50 -23.83
CA ASN A 191 -4.80 38.52 -23.69
C ASN A 191 -5.29 39.78 -22.93
N ARG A 192 -6.46 39.71 -22.27
CA ARG A 192 -7.13 40.88 -21.68
C ARG A 192 -6.63 41.14 -20.25
N ALA A 193 -5.39 41.63 -20.15
CA ALA A 193 -4.98 42.55 -19.09
C ALA A 193 -5.13 44.03 -19.51
N PHE A 194 -5.52 44.27 -20.77
CA PHE A 194 -5.72 45.59 -21.37
C PHE A 194 -7.17 46.07 -21.22
N GLN A 195 -7.48 46.76 -20.12
CA GLN A 195 -8.35 47.95 -20.06
C GLN A 195 -8.57 48.35 -18.59
N SER A 196 -7.71 49.23 -18.10
CA SER A 196 -7.99 50.06 -16.93
C SER A 196 -7.85 51.52 -17.35
N GLU A 197 -9.00 52.20 -17.31
CA GLU A 197 -9.24 53.64 -17.19
C GLU A 197 -9.02 54.58 -18.39
N GLY A 198 -10.12 55.26 -18.75
CA GLY A 198 -10.11 56.43 -19.61
C GLY A 198 -11.50 57.00 -19.88
N SER A 199 -12.20 57.51 -18.84
CA SER A 199 -13.10 58.70 -18.86
C SER A 199 -14.17 58.62 -17.75
N LEU A 200 -13.84 59.13 -16.57
CA LEU A 200 -14.83 59.68 -15.65
C LEU A 200 -15.20 61.06 -16.16
N ASP A 201 -16.46 61.27 -16.57
CA ASP A 201 -17.00 62.62 -16.71
C ASP A 201 -18.28 62.80 -15.89
N ARG A 202 -18.43 64.05 -15.47
CA ARG A 202 -19.06 64.54 -14.25
C ARG A 202 -20.44 65.10 -14.57
N ARG A 203 -21.51 64.67 -13.88
CA ARG A 203 -22.55 65.57 -13.31
C ARG A 203 -23.67 64.85 -12.54
N SER A 204 -24.12 65.61 -11.55
CA SER A 204 -24.94 65.41 -10.35
C SER A 204 -26.47 65.36 -10.51
N PHE A 205 -27.11 64.95 -9.39
CA PHE A 205 -28.52 65.08 -8.94
C PHE A 205 -29.46 63.94 -9.36
N GLY A 206 -30.25 63.29 -8.49
CA GLY A 206 -30.58 63.46 -7.07
C GLY A 206 -31.82 62.59 -6.74
N TRP A 207 -32.12 62.43 -5.45
CA TRP A 207 -33.38 61.92 -4.85
C TRP A 207 -33.69 60.40 -4.80
N PHE A 208 -33.59 59.84 -3.59
CA PHE A 208 -34.65 58.99 -3.02
C PHE A 208 -35.86 59.89 -2.65
N PRO A 209 -37.14 59.44 -2.58
CA PRO A 209 -37.59 58.11 -2.15
C PRO A 209 -38.83 57.51 -2.86
N THR A 210 -39.01 56.19 -2.82
CA THR A 210 -40.32 55.54 -2.53
C THR A 210 -40.13 54.05 -2.25
N PHE A 211 -40.70 53.61 -1.14
CA PHE A 211 -40.87 52.20 -0.77
C PHE A 211 -41.76 51.47 -1.79
N THR A 212 -41.42 50.22 -2.12
CA THR A 212 -42.42 49.16 -2.29
C THR A 212 -41.80 47.82 -1.92
N PHE A 213 -42.18 47.37 -0.73
CA PHE A 213 -42.04 46.00 -0.27
C PHE A 213 -43.04 45.12 -1.05
N TRP A 214 -42.62 43.91 -1.40
CA TRP A 214 -43.38 42.80 -2.00
C TRP A 214 -43.73 42.89 -3.51
N GLN A 215 -42.93 42.18 -4.30
CA GLN A 215 -43.50 41.18 -5.21
C GLN A 215 -42.70 39.87 -5.12
N LYS A 216 -43.45 38.82 -4.86
CA LYS A 216 -43.04 37.46 -4.56
C LYS A 216 -42.95 36.70 -5.88
N HIS A 217 -41.76 36.20 -6.24
CA HIS A 217 -41.66 34.98 -7.03
C HIS A 217 -40.32 34.28 -6.77
N ASP A 218 -40.42 33.03 -6.33
CA ASP A 218 -39.34 32.12 -6.01
C ASP A 218 -38.38 31.90 -7.21
N GLN A 219 -37.12 32.31 -7.05
CA GLN A 219 -35.98 31.66 -7.69
C GLN A 219 -34.77 31.65 -6.74
N ASN A 220 -34.29 30.43 -6.47
CA ASN A 220 -33.14 30.01 -5.65
C ASN A 220 -32.11 31.09 -5.25
N THR A 221 -32.03 31.34 -3.94
CA THR A 221 -30.95 32.07 -3.24
C THR A 221 -29.55 31.49 -3.44
N TRP A 222 -29.44 30.27 -3.95
CA TRP A 222 -28.16 29.62 -4.26
C TRP A 222 -27.52 30.16 -5.55
N ILE A 223 -28.33 30.56 -6.54
CA ILE A 223 -27.87 31.03 -7.86
C ILE A 223 -27.29 32.45 -7.77
N SER A 224 -27.86 33.31 -6.91
CA SER A 224 -27.35 34.67 -6.66
C SER A 224 -26.04 34.71 -5.87
N LYS A 225 -25.73 33.69 -5.06
CA LYS A 225 -24.39 33.51 -4.45
C LYS A 225 -23.33 33.03 -5.44
N PHE A 226 -23.73 32.36 -6.52
CA PHE A 226 -22.83 31.86 -7.57
C PHE A 226 -22.50 32.93 -8.63
N LEU A 227 -23.29 34.00 -8.72
CA LEU A 227 -23.10 35.16 -9.61
C LEU A 227 -21.82 35.98 -9.34
N ARG A 228 -21.01 35.66 -8.33
CA ARG A 228 -19.68 36.26 -8.08
C ARG A 228 -18.51 35.62 -8.83
N MET A 229 -18.75 34.58 -9.63
CA MET A 229 -17.67 33.83 -10.29
C MET A 229 -16.93 34.62 -11.39
N HIS A 230 -17.59 35.62 -12.00
CA HIS A 230 -16.94 36.53 -12.97
C HIS A 230 -15.89 37.43 -12.30
N GLN A 231 -16.09 37.83 -11.04
CA GLN A 231 -15.10 38.56 -10.24
C GLN A 231 -13.91 37.67 -9.83
N TRP A 232 -14.16 36.36 -9.64
CA TRP A 232 -13.13 35.39 -9.31
C TRP A 232 -12.23 35.07 -10.52
N LYS A 233 -12.82 34.97 -11.71
CA LYS A 233 -12.10 34.86 -12.99
C LYS A 233 -11.14 36.04 -13.20
N GLU A 234 -11.61 37.28 -13.00
CA GLU A 234 -10.76 38.48 -13.12
C GLU A 234 -9.65 38.51 -12.06
N GLN A 235 -9.91 38.08 -10.83
CA GLN A 235 -8.89 38.00 -9.77
C GLN A 235 -7.81 36.94 -10.03
N VAL A 236 -8.17 35.75 -10.54
CA VAL A 236 -7.19 34.69 -10.85
C VAL A 236 -6.33 35.08 -12.05
N CYS A 237 -6.94 35.63 -13.11
CA CYS A 237 -6.21 36.08 -14.30
C CYS A 237 -5.31 37.30 -14.00
N SER A 238 -5.66 38.17 -13.03
CA SER A 238 -4.84 39.33 -12.64
C SER A 238 -3.77 39.04 -11.58
N SER A 239 -3.96 38.03 -10.72
CA SER A 239 -3.08 37.80 -9.56
C SER A 239 -2.02 36.72 -9.77
N TRP A 240 -2.27 35.68 -10.58
CA TRP A 240 -1.34 34.54 -10.69
C TRP A 240 -0.25 34.72 -11.75
N PHE A 241 -0.48 35.56 -12.77
CA PHE A 241 0.50 35.83 -13.85
C PHE A 241 0.36 37.24 -14.42
N ALA A 242 0.47 38.27 -13.57
CA ALA A 242 0.67 39.64 -14.05
C ALA A 242 1.92 39.71 -14.95
N PRO A 243 1.93 40.54 -16.02
CA PRO A 243 3.08 40.69 -16.90
C PRO A 243 4.33 41.04 -16.10
N VAL A 244 5.43 40.30 -16.35
CA VAL A 244 6.68 40.46 -15.63
C VAL A 244 7.51 41.52 -16.36
N GLY A 245 7.17 42.78 -16.14
CA GLY A 245 7.98 43.93 -16.57
C GLY A 245 7.85 44.34 -18.04
N SER A 246 8.46 45.50 -18.35
CA SER A 246 8.32 46.15 -19.65
C SER A 246 9.34 45.66 -20.68
N ALA A 247 8.90 45.45 -21.92
CA ALA A 247 9.77 45.05 -23.04
C ALA A 247 10.85 46.11 -23.40
N SER A 248 10.78 47.31 -22.83
CA SER A 248 11.83 48.34 -22.97
C SER A 248 13.14 47.97 -22.29
N ASP A 249 13.10 47.08 -21.31
CA ASP A 249 14.21 46.87 -20.36
C ASP A 249 15.21 45.79 -20.81
N TYR A 250 15.02 45.23 -22.02
CA TYR A 250 15.86 44.15 -22.56
C TYR A 250 16.81 44.60 -23.69
N PRO A 251 18.06 44.08 -23.72
CA PRO A 251 19.03 44.42 -24.77
C PRO A 251 18.62 43.90 -26.16
N PHE A 252 19.19 44.53 -27.21
CA PHE A 252 18.81 44.35 -28.64
C PHE A 252 18.75 42.89 -29.12
N PHE A 253 19.69 42.05 -28.69
CA PHE A 253 19.72 40.64 -29.06
C PHE A 253 18.50 39.86 -28.55
N SER A 254 17.99 40.20 -27.36
CA SER A 254 16.80 39.61 -26.77
C SER A 254 15.53 39.99 -27.54
N LYS A 255 15.47 41.19 -28.12
CA LYS A 255 14.34 41.65 -28.93
C LYS A 255 14.22 40.86 -30.25
N TRP A 256 15.35 40.62 -30.92
CA TRP A 256 15.40 39.87 -32.16
C TRP A 256 15.10 38.37 -31.97
N VAL A 257 15.70 37.74 -30.94
CA VAL A 257 15.54 36.29 -30.69
C VAL A 257 14.16 35.93 -30.13
N ILE A 258 13.54 36.79 -29.31
CA ILE A 258 12.30 36.46 -28.58
C ILE A 258 11.05 36.94 -29.33
N TYR A 259 11.13 38.04 -30.08
CA TYR A 259 9.96 38.67 -30.71
C TYR A 259 10.01 38.72 -32.24
N GLY A 260 11.15 38.37 -32.87
CA GLY A 260 11.26 38.26 -34.33
C GLY A 260 11.16 39.59 -35.10
N GLU A 261 11.36 40.74 -34.45
CA GLU A 261 11.25 42.04 -35.08
C GLU A 261 12.54 42.41 -35.84
N LEU A 262 12.47 42.46 -37.17
CA LEU A 262 13.43 43.15 -38.02
C LEU A 262 12.96 44.59 -38.25
N ALA A 263 13.88 45.54 -38.06
CA ALA A 263 13.71 46.99 -38.16
C ALA A 263 12.59 47.47 -39.12
N CYS A 264 11.53 48.05 -38.56
CA CYS A 264 10.56 48.83 -39.33
C CYS A 264 10.90 50.32 -39.21
N ASN A 265 11.41 50.90 -40.30
CA ASN A 265 11.54 52.35 -40.47
C ASN A 265 10.18 52.92 -40.91
N GLY A 266 9.34 53.34 -39.95
CA GLY A 266 8.18 54.20 -40.21
C GLY A 266 6.80 53.61 -39.86
N SER A 267 6.06 54.39 -39.06
CA SER A 267 4.62 54.32 -38.73
C SER A 267 3.99 52.92 -38.57
N CYS A 268 4.28 52.26 -37.45
CA CYS A 268 3.39 51.23 -36.89
C CYS A 268 2.74 51.76 -35.60
N ALA A 269 1.45 51.50 -35.45
CA ALA A 269 0.68 51.82 -34.25
C ALA A 269 1.21 51.01 -33.05
N GLY A 270 1.57 51.72 -31.98
CA GLY A 270 1.85 51.28 -30.61
C GLY A 270 2.34 49.84 -30.39
N SER A 271 3.66 49.67 -30.27
CA SER A 271 4.28 48.45 -29.72
C SER A 271 3.80 48.17 -28.29
N SER A 272 3.34 46.95 -27.99
CA SER A 272 2.89 46.57 -26.65
C SER A 272 4.06 46.51 -25.66
N HIS A 273 3.97 47.26 -24.57
CA HIS A 273 5.06 47.46 -23.62
C HIS A 273 5.27 46.32 -22.59
N GLU A 274 4.63 45.15 -22.66
CA GLU A 274 4.68 44.11 -21.59
C GLU A 274 4.76 42.66 -22.12
N ILE A 275 5.42 41.75 -21.38
CA ILE A 275 5.60 40.32 -21.73
C ILE A 275 4.26 39.57 -21.70
N SER A 276 3.95 38.79 -22.75
CA SER A 276 2.73 37.96 -22.79
C SER A 276 2.69 36.94 -21.63
N PRO A 277 1.59 36.87 -20.86
CA PRO A 277 1.42 35.89 -19.78
C PRO A 277 1.60 34.43 -20.22
N ILE A 278 1.31 34.13 -21.50
CA ILE A 278 1.48 32.79 -22.10
C ILE A 278 2.96 32.41 -22.14
N TYR A 279 3.84 33.36 -22.44
CA TYR A 279 5.28 33.13 -22.50
C TYR A 279 5.87 32.89 -21.11
N SER A 280 5.45 33.68 -20.11
CA SER A 280 5.86 33.50 -18.71
C SER A 280 5.48 32.13 -18.16
N LEU A 281 4.26 31.67 -18.49
CA LEU A 281 3.78 30.34 -18.13
C LEU A 281 4.60 29.24 -18.80
N TRP A 282 4.82 29.34 -20.11
CA TRP A 282 5.64 28.41 -20.89
C TRP A 282 7.07 28.30 -20.35
N ALA A 283 7.74 29.44 -20.11
CA ALA A 283 9.11 29.50 -19.60
C ALA A 283 9.24 28.88 -18.19
N THR A 284 8.24 29.09 -17.32
CA THR A 284 8.22 28.51 -15.97
C THR A 284 8.20 26.98 -16.02
N PHE A 285 7.32 26.40 -16.85
CA PHE A 285 7.23 24.94 -16.98
C PHE A 285 8.48 24.31 -17.62
N ILE A 286 9.06 24.98 -18.63
CA ILE A 286 10.32 24.53 -19.24
C ILE A 286 11.49 24.63 -18.24
N GLY A 287 11.56 25.70 -17.45
CA GLY A 287 12.59 25.88 -16.41
C GLY A 287 12.53 24.80 -15.32
N LEU A 288 11.32 24.46 -14.85
CA LEU A 288 11.12 23.38 -13.88
C LEU A 288 11.56 22.02 -14.42
N TYR A 289 11.29 21.74 -15.71
CA TYR A 289 11.75 20.52 -16.36
C TYR A 289 13.29 20.43 -16.38
N ILE A 290 13.97 21.51 -16.77
CA ILE A 290 15.44 21.58 -16.84
C ILE A 290 16.06 21.40 -15.46
N ALA A 291 15.59 22.14 -14.45
CA ALA A 291 16.12 22.05 -13.09
C ALA A 291 16.03 20.62 -12.55
N ASN A 292 14.90 19.95 -12.77
CA ASN A 292 14.71 18.58 -12.31
C ASN A 292 15.63 17.58 -13.04
N TYR A 293 15.76 17.69 -14.36
CA TYR A 293 16.62 16.82 -15.16
C TYR A 293 18.11 16.94 -14.75
N VAL A 294 18.57 18.17 -14.46
CA VAL A 294 19.94 18.42 -14.00
C VAL A 294 20.18 17.82 -12.60
N VAL A 295 19.23 17.92 -11.69
CA VAL A 295 19.33 17.33 -10.33
C VAL A 295 19.40 15.80 -10.39
N GLU A 296 18.58 15.17 -11.24
CA GLU A 296 18.58 13.72 -11.44
C GLU A 296 19.93 13.21 -12.00
N CYS A 297 20.50 13.93 -12.98
CA CYS A 297 21.75 13.52 -13.62
C CYS A 297 23.02 13.83 -12.80
N SER A 298 22.98 14.84 -11.92
CA SER A 298 24.12 15.26 -11.10
C SER A 298 24.29 14.44 -9.81
N THR A 299 23.19 13.95 -9.22
CA THR A 299 23.24 13.08 -8.02
C THR A 299 23.90 11.72 -8.27
N GLY A 300 23.94 11.24 -9.52
CA GLY A 300 24.67 10.03 -9.92
C GLY A 300 26.21 10.14 -9.87
N TRP A 301 26.77 11.35 -9.83
CA TRP A 301 28.22 11.59 -9.78
C TRP A 301 28.87 11.11 -8.45
N ALA A 302 28.10 11.08 -7.36
CA ALA A 302 28.57 10.62 -6.04
C ALA A 302 28.62 9.08 -5.88
N LEU A 303 28.20 8.31 -6.87
CA LEU A 303 27.96 6.86 -6.76
C LEU A 303 28.94 5.97 -7.57
N THR A 304 29.84 6.53 -8.38
CA THR A 304 30.54 5.74 -9.42
C THR A 304 32.06 5.92 -9.50
N HIS A 305 32.75 5.98 -8.35
CA HIS A 305 34.19 5.67 -8.31
C HIS A 305 34.42 4.15 -8.10
N PRO A 306 35.33 3.51 -8.85
CA PRO A 306 35.65 2.10 -8.65
C PRO A 306 36.38 1.91 -7.32
N LEU A 307 35.84 1.04 -6.47
CA LEU A 307 36.32 0.77 -5.11
C LEU A 307 37.66 0.03 -5.13
N THR A 308 38.53 0.33 -4.16
CA THR A 308 39.81 -0.36 -3.96
C THR A 308 39.61 -1.79 -3.41
N ILE A 309 40.59 -2.70 -3.57
CA ILE A 309 40.50 -4.10 -3.08
C ILE A 309 40.27 -4.18 -1.56
N SER A 310 40.86 -3.24 -0.80
CA SER A 310 40.64 -3.10 0.65
C SER A 310 39.20 -2.74 0.98
N GLU A 311 38.58 -1.85 0.21
CA GLU A 311 37.16 -1.50 0.36
C GLU A 311 36.25 -2.63 -0.12
N TYR A 312 36.64 -3.38 -1.14
CA TYR A 312 35.92 -4.59 -1.58
C TYR A 312 35.91 -5.66 -0.49
N GLU A 313 37.01 -5.90 0.23
CA GLU A 313 37.03 -6.81 1.39
C GLU A 313 36.21 -6.29 2.58
N LYS A 314 36.21 -4.97 2.80
CA LYS A 314 35.37 -4.32 3.83
C LYS A 314 33.88 -4.43 3.49
N ILE A 315 33.52 -4.27 2.22
CA ILE A 315 32.17 -4.47 1.67
C ILE A 315 31.78 -5.94 1.73
N LYS A 316 32.70 -6.88 1.43
CA LYS A 316 32.48 -8.34 1.56
C LYS A 316 32.11 -8.72 3.01
N LYS A 317 32.78 -8.11 4.00
CA LYS A 317 32.42 -8.25 5.44
C LYS A 317 31.09 -7.58 5.80
N GLN A 318 30.64 -6.58 5.04
CA GLN A 318 29.35 -5.89 5.20
C GLN A 318 28.22 -6.44 4.31
N MET A 319 28.49 -7.45 3.47
CA MET A 319 27.46 -8.02 2.60
C MET A 319 26.34 -8.62 3.47
N LYS A 320 25.13 -8.08 3.28
CA LYS A 320 23.90 -8.59 3.85
C LYS A 320 23.04 -9.21 2.74
N PRO A 321 22.19 -10.19 3.07
CA PRO A 321 21.19 -10.67 2.14
C PRO A 321 20.19 -9.56 1.80
N ASP A 322 19.71 -9.55 0.56
CA ASP A 322 18.69 -8.63 0.06
C ASP A 322 17.28 -9.14 0.42
N PHE A 323 17.02 -9.34 1.71
CA PHE A 323 15.71 -9.80 2.20
C PHE A 323 14.74 -8.64 2.39
N LEU A 324 13.52 -8.82 1.87
CA LEU A 324 12.43 -7.90 2.14
C LEU A 324 11.85 -8.13 3.54
N ASP A 325 11.49 -7.03 4.20
CA ASP A 325 10.76 -7.05 5.46
C ASP A 325 9.33 -7.58 5.29
N MET A 326 8.72 -7.98 6.42
CA MET A 326 7.32 -8.38 6.51
C MET A 326 6.38 -7.32 5.94
N VAL A 327 5.36 -7.76 5.20
CA VAL A 327 4.40 -6.88 4.55
C VAL A 327 3.74 -5.97 5.60
N PRO A 328 3.72 -4.64 5.40
CA PRO A 328 3.06 -3.72 6.32
C PRO A 328 1.56 -3.66 6.05
N TRP A 329 0.80 -4.67 6.51
CA TRP A 329 -0.64 -4.82 6.25
C TRP A 329 -1.52 -3.62 6.66
N TYR A 330 -1.06 -2.79 7.61
CA TYR A 330 -1.74 -1.56 8.08
C TYR A 330 -1.16 -0.25 7.52
N SER A 331 -0.23 -0.32 6.57
CA SER A 331 0.29 0.85 5.87
C SER A 331 -0.73 1.34 4.85
N GLY A 332 -1.53 2.37 5.20
CA GLY A 332 -2.51 2.99 4.29
C GLY A 332 -1.94 3.58 2.99
N THR A 333 -0.62 3.55 2.78
CA THR A 333 0.06 3.97 1.54
C THR A 333 0.49 2.82 0.64
N SER A 334 0.27 1.54 1.01
CA SER A 334 0.63 0.43 0.13
C SER A 334 -0.35 0.41 -1.05
N THR A 335 0.07 1.06 -2.14
CA THR A 335 -0.56 1.01 -3.46
C THR A 335 -0.87 -0.43 -3.87
N ASP A 336 -0.07 -1.39 -3.40
CA ASP A 336 -0.25 -2.83 -3.60
C ASP A 336 -1.49 -3.42 -2.88
N LEU A 337 -1.87 -2.94 -1.69
CA LEU A 337 -3.06 -3.44 -0.98
C LEU A 337 -4.35 -2.93 -1.62
N PHE A 338 -4.40 -1.64 -1.97
CA PHE A 338 -5.52 -1.06 -2.72
C PHE A 338 -5.64 -1.68 -4.12
N LYS A 339 -4.50 -1.92 -4.77
CA LYS A 339 -4.47 -2.66 -6.03
C LYS A 339 -4.96 -4.09 -5.86
N THR A 340 -4.56 -4.79 -4.80
CA THR A 340 -5.01 -6.17 -4.53
C THR A 340 -6.51 -6.22 -4.27
N VAL A 341 -7.06 -5.33 -3.44
CA VAL A 341 -8.51 -5.24 -3.21
C VAL A 341 -9.26 -4.94 -4.51
N PHE A 342 -8.71 -4.05 -5.35
CA PHE A 342 -9.31 -3.72 -6.65
C PHE A 342 -9.20 -4.89 -7.65
N ASP A 343 -8.04 -5.52 -7.77
CA ASP A 343 -7.78 -6.68 -8.63
C ASP A 343 -8.66 -7.86 -8.20
N LEU A 344 -8.86 -8.07 -6.89
CA LEU A 344 -9.78 -9.06 -6.32
C LEU A 344 -11.23 -8.70 -6.65
N MET A 345 -11.65 -7.44 -6.47
CA MET A 345 -13.01 -7.02 -6.82
C MET A 345 -13.26 -7.16 -8.33
N VAL A 346 -12.30 -6.83 -9.19
CA VAL A 346 -12.43 -7.03 -10.64
C VAL A 346 -12.43 -8.53 -10.98
N SER A 347 -11.51 -9.30 -10.42
CA SER A 347 -11.43 -10.75 -10.64
C SER A 347 -12.72 -11.44 -10.18
N VAL A 348 -13.12 -11.28 -8.92
CA VAL A 348 -14.28 -11.94 -8.30
C VAL A 348 -15.60 -11.49 -8.93
N THR A 349 -15.81 -10.18 -9.13
CA THR A 349 -17.12 -9.67 -9.56
C THR A 349 -17.33 -9.71 -11.08
N LEU A 350 -16.27 -9.70 -11.89
CA LEU A 350 -16.38 -9.67 -13.36
C LEU A 350 -15.87 -10.94 -14.06
N PHE A 351 -14.94 -11.70 -13.48
CA PHE A 351 -14.13 -12.66 -14.25
C PHE A 351 -13.97 -14.07 -13.64
N VAL A 352 -14.22 -14.30 -12.35
CA VAL A 352 -14.02 -15.60 -11.68
C VAL A 352 -14.89 -16.71 -12.29
N GLY A 353 -16.00 -16.38 -12.94
CA GLY A 353 -16.79 -17.35 -13.71
C GLY A 353 -16.31 -17.61 -15.15
N ARG A 354 -15.36 -16.84 -15.71
CA ARG A 354 -15.02 -16.85 -17.14
C ARG A 354 -13.55 -17.12 -17.49
N PHE A 355 -12.60 -16.99 -16.55
CA PHE A 355 -11.16 -17.16 -16.81
C PHE A 355 -10.44 -18.05 -15.78
N ASP A 356 -11.07 -19.16 -15.37
CA ASP A 356 -10.34 -20.21 -14.66
C ASP A 356 -9.30 -20.83 -15.60
N MET A 357 -8.02 -20.61 -15.31
CA MET A 357 -6.93 -21.07 -16.16
C MET A 357 -6.83 -22.61 -16.20
N ARG A 358 -7.34 -23.32 -15.18
CA ARG A 358 -7.46 -24.79 -15.18
C ARG A 358 -8.47 -25.24 -16.22
N MET A 359 -9.66 -24.61 -16.24
CA MET A 359 -10.69 -24.88 -17.25
C MET A 359 -10.20 -24.53 -18.65
N MET A 360 -9.46 -23.43 -18.80
CA MET A 360 -8.86 -23.05 -20.08
C MET A 360 -7.82 -24.09 -20.55
N GLN A 361 -6.95 -24.56 -19.67
CA GLN A 361 -5.99 -25.62 -19.99
C GLN A 361 -6.68 -26.95 -20.36
N ALA A 362 -7.72 -27.33 -19.62
CA ALA A 362 -8.52 -28.52 -19.92
C ALA A 362 -9.23 -28.38 -21.29
N ALA A 363 -9.77 -27.20 -21.61
CA ALA A 363 -10.43 -26.92 -22.88
C ALA A 363 -9.46 -26.89 -24.08
N MET A 364 -8.25 -26.34 -23.90
CA MET A 364 -7.20 -26.32 -24.94
C MET A 364 -6.62 -27.71 -25.21
N ASN A 365 -6.65 -28.61 -24.22
CA ASN A 365 -6.14 -29.97 -24.34
C ASN A 365 -7.13 -30.97 -24.99
N LYS A 366 -8.23 -30.51 -25.61
CA LYS A 366 -9.26 -31.35 -26.28
C LYS A 366 -8.79 -32.16 -27.51
N VAL A 367 -7.48 -32.27 -27.79
CA VAL A 367 -6.98 -33.32 -28.68
C VAL A 367 -6.71 -34.56 -27.83
N PRO A 368 -7.53 -35.62 -27.95
CA PRO A 368 -7.41 -36.81 -27.12
C PRO A 368 -6.17 -37.57 -27.58
N ASP A 369 -5.15 -37.57 -26.74
CA ASP A 369 -4.09 -38.56 -26.82
C ASP A 369 -4.10 -39.27 -25.47
N GLU A 370 -4.54 -40.53 -25.47
CA GLU A 370 -4.78 -41.38 -24.29
C GLU A 370 -3.48 -41.63 -23.47
N SER A 371 -2.34 -41.16 -23.95
CA SER A 371 -1.02 -41.24 -23.33
C SER A 371 -0.73 -40.20 -22.21
N LYS A 372 -1.63 -39.21 -21.98
CA LYS A 372 -1.33 -38.04 -21.10
C LYS A 372 -1.61 -38.21 -19.59
N ASN A 373 -2.09 -39.36 -19.11
CA ASN A 373 -2.26 -39.59 -17.67
C ASN A 373 -0.92 -39.60 -16.89
N GLY A 374 0.23 -39.66 -17.57
CA GLY A 374 1.57 -39.61 -16.98
C GLY A 374 2.05 -38.22 -16.53
N ASP A 375 1.35 -37.12 -16.83
CA ASP A 375 1.83 -35.76 -16.50
C ASP A 375 1.53 -35.31 -15.05
N LEU A 376 0.59 -35.98 -14.38
CA LEU A 376 0.10 -35.63 -13.04
C LEU A 376 0.49 -36.63 -11.94
N LEU A 377 0.82 -37.87 -12.33
CA LEU A 377 1.23 -38.95 -11.45
C LEU A 377 2.75 -39.09 -11.50
N TYR A 378 3.39 -39.06 -10.34
CA TYR A 378 4.83 -39.27 -10.18
C TYR A 378 5.06 -40.49 -9.28
N ASP A 379 5.56 -41.58 -9.87
CA ASP A 379 5.76 -42.87 -9.19
C ASP A 379 7.23 -43.23 -9.01
N HIS A 380 8.16 -42.37 -9.42
CA HIS A 380 9.61 -42.62 -9.36
C HIS A 380 10.15 -42.82 -7.93
N PHE A 381 9.42 -42.40 -6.89
CA PHE A 381 9.79 -42.64 -5.50
C PHE A 381 9.40 -44.04 -4.99
N CYS A 382 8.50 -44.76 -5.65
CA CYS A 382 7.93 -46.02 -5.13
C CYS A 382 8.96 -47.13 -4.93
N VAL A 383 10.10 -47.04 -5.61
CA VAL A 383 11.18 -48.04 -5.61
C VAL A 383 12.06 -47.95 -4.37
N LYS A 384 12.04 -46.83 -3.63
CA LYS A 384 12.87 -46.64 -2.43
C LYS A 384 12.40 -47.54 -1.27
N GLU A 385 13.33 -48.02 -0.45
CA GLU A 385 12.98 -48.81 0.75
C GLU A 385 12.52 -47.93 1.92
N GLU A 386 13.18 -46.78 2.08
CA GLU A 386 12.87 -45.73 3.05
C GLU A 386 12.87 -44.38 2.33
N LEU A 387 12.11 -43.42 2.84
CA LEU A 387 11.97 -42.11 2.22
C LEU A 387 11.80 -41.02 3.26
N TRP A 388 12.53 -39.91 3.11
CA TRP A 388 12.36 -38.71 3.92
C TRP A 388 11.73 -37.60 3.07
N PHE A 389 10.81 -36.83 3.62
CA PHE A 389 10.28 -35.66 2.92
C PHE A 389 9.86 -34.57 3.89
N ASP A 390 9.78 -33.34 3.40
CA ASP A 390 9.50 -32.15 4.21
C ASP A 390 8.21 -31.46 3.73
N PHE A 391 7.50 -30.80 4.64
CA PHE A 391 6.34 -29.96 4.38
C PHE A 391 6.51 -28.58 5.03
N MET A 392 6.24 -27.53 4.27
CA MET A 392 6.10 -26.15 4.75
C MET A 392 4.99 -25.43 3.99
N ALA A 393 4.41 -24.39 4.55
CA ALA A 393 3.43 -23.54 3.85
C ALA A 393 3.56 -22.07 4.29
N ASP A 394 2.94 -21.17 3.53
CA ASP A 394 2.80 -19.74 3.84
C ASP A 394 4.15 -19.04 3.98
N THR A 395 4.77 -18.81 2.82
CA THR A 395 6.12 -18.27 2.68
C THR A 395 6.10 -16.86 2.09
N GLY A 396 7.24 -16.17 2.11
CA GLY A 396 7.37 -14.93 1.34
C GLY A 396 6.68 -13.68 1.94
N ASP A 397 6.09 -13.73 3.13
CA ASP A 397 5.73 -12.49 3.84
C ASP A 397 6.98 -11.78 4.36
N GLY A 398 7.87 -12.51 5.03
CA GLY A 398 9.17 -12.01 5.48
C GLY A 398 10.33 -12.81 4.90
N GLY A 399 11.34 -12.12 4.34
CA GLY A 399 12.53 -12.78 3.80
C GLY A 399 13.37 -13.45 4.90
N ASN A 400 13.49 -12.80 6.06
CA ASN A 400 14.21 -13.37 7.22
C ASN A 400 13.57 -14.67 7.75
N SER A 401 12.24 -14.69 7.89
CA SER A 401 11.49 -15.84 8.38
C SER A 401 11.51 -16.99 7.38
N THR A 402 11.28 -16.70 6.09
CA THR A 402 11.36 -17.69 5.02
C THR A 402 12.77 -18.29 4.96
N TYR A 403 13.82 -17.46 5.00
CA TYR A 403 15.20 -17.93 4.97
C TYR A 403 15.58 -18.78 6.18
N ALA A 404 15.07 -18.46 7.37
CA ALA A 404 15.36 -19.23 8.57
C ALA A 404 14.86 -20.69 8.46
N VAL A 405 13.70 -20.90 7.84
CA VAL A 405 13.15 -22.24 7.58
C VAL A 405 13.87 -22.92 6.42
N THR A 406 14.07 -22.24 5.30
CA THR A 406 14.74 -22.85 4.13
C THR A 406 16.21 -23.19 4.40
N ARG A 407 16.92 -22.41 5.24
CA ARG A 407 18.27 -22.74 5.73
C ARG A 407 18.28 -24.08 6.45
N LEU A 408 17.27 -24.40 7.26
CA LEU A 408 17.14 -25.69 7.95
C LEU A 408 16.83 -26.82 6.97
N LEU A 409 15.87 -26.61 6.07
CA LEU A 409 15.51 -27.57 5.02
C LEU A 409 16.70 -27.93 4.11
N ALA A 410 17.60 -26.98 3.84
CA ALA A 410 18.78 -27.22 3.02
C ALA A 410 19.84 -28.11 3.68
N GLN A 411 19.90 -28.16 5.03
CA GLN A 411 20.98 -28.86 5.73
C GLN A 411 20.98 -30.36 5.44
N PRO A 412 22.15 -30.99 5.20
CA PRO A 412 22.24 -32.45 5.00
C PRO A 412 21.72 -33.25 6.19
N TRP A 413 21.94 -32.72 7.40
CA TRP A 413 21.46 -33.28 8.66
C TRP A 413 21.14 -32.16 9.64
N ILE A 414 20.06 -32.34 10.39
CA ILE A 414 19.67 -31.46 11.50
C ILE A 414 19.86 -32.24 12.79
N ARG A 415 20.70 -31.73 13.68
CA ARG A 415 20.96 -32.33 15.00
C ARG A 415 20.05 -31.69 16.03
N VAL A 416 19.10 -32.47 16.54
CA VAL A 416 18.11 -32.03 17.53
C VAL A 416 18.20 -32.88 18.79
N LYS A 417 17.86 -32.29 19.94
CA LYS A 417 17.69 -33.03 21.18
C LYS A 417 16.21 -33.41 21.34
N ASN A 418 15.92 -34.68 21.57
CA ASN A 418 14.60 -35.17 21.92
C ASN A 418 14.71 -36.02 23.20
N GLY A 419 13.99 -35.64 24.27
CA GLY A 419 14.01 -36.41 25.53
C GLY A 419 15.39 -36.67 26.16
N GLY A 420 16.39 -35.83 25.89
CA GLY A 420 17.78 -36.00 26.36
C GLY A 420 18.73 -36.69 25.35
N SER A 421 18.19 -37.42 24.37
CA SER A 421 18.93 -38.08 23.30
C SER A 421 19.14 -37.14 22.11
N LYS A 422 20.34 -37.19 21.48
CA LYS A 422 20.63 -36.44 20.25
C LYS A 422 20.20 -37.26 19.04
N HIS A 423 19.26 -36.75 18.26
CA HIS A 423 18.85 -37.33 16.97
C HIS A 423 19.47 -36.51 15.84
N ALA A 424 19.98 -37.20 14.81
CA ALA A 424 20.41 -36.60 13.56
C ALA A 424 19.39 -36.95 12.48
N LEU A 425 18.57 -35.97 12.09
CA LEU A 425 17.55 -36.15 11.08
C LEU A 425 18.14 -35.80 9.70
N PRO A 426 18.17 -36.73 8.74
CA PRO A 426 18.66 -36.44 7.39
C PRO A 426 17.71 -35.49 6.66
N ARG A 427 18.20 -34.81 5.63
CA ARG A 427 17.40 -33.97 4.73
C ARG A 427 16.32 -34.79 4.01
N GLY A 428 15.17 -34.18 3.73
CA GLY A 428 14.16 -34.79 2.86
C GLY A 428 14.64 -34.96 1.42
N ASP A 429 14.21 -36.06 0.79
CA ASP A 429 14.34 -36.36 -0.64
C ASP A 429 13.49 -35.42 -1.50
N PHE A 430 12.37 -34.94 -0.96
CA PHE A 430 11.58 -33.87 -1.59
C PHE A 430 10.91 -32.95 -0.56
N LEU A 431 10.58 -31.76 -1.02
CA LEU A 431 9.86 -30.73 -0.29
C LEU A 431 8.47 -30.54 -0.87
N LEU A 432 7.47 -30.50 -0.01
CA LEU A 432 6.09 -30.13 -0.31
C LEU A 432 5.83 -28.70 0.20
N ILE A 433 5.34 -27.81 -0.66
CA ILE A 433 4.98 -26.43 -0.28
C ILE A 433 3.47 -26.21 -0.40
N GLY A 434 2.81 -25.96 0.73
CA GLY A 434 1.36 -25.92 0.93
C GLY A 434 0.63 -24.64 0.52
N GLY A 435 1.11 -23.94 -0.50
CA GLY A 435 0.50 -22.68 -0.96
C GLY A 435 1.04 -21.43 -0.28
N ASP A 436 0.57 -20.29 -0.79
CA ASP A 436 0.97 -18.94 -0.42
C ASP A 436 2.47 -18.72 -0.50
N LEU A 437 2.95 -18.63 -1.74
CA LEU A 437 4.38 -18.56 -2.02
C LEU A 437 4.95 -17.17 -1.78
N ALA A 438 4.20 -16.12 -2.11
CA ALA A 438 4.67 -14.75 -2.01
C ALA A 438 3.55 -13.72 -1.74
N TYR A 439 3.67 -13.02 -0.62
CA TYR A 439 2.75 -11.94 -0.22
C TYR A 439 3.15 -10.57 -0.79
N PRO A 440 2.22 -9.60 -0.85
CA PRO A 440 0.78 -9.75 -0.61
C PRO A 440 0.01 -10.27 -1.83
N ASN A 441 0.63 -10.29 -3.01
CA ASN A 441 -0.01 -10.69 -4.25
C ASN A 441 1.04 -11.30 -5.20
N PRO A 442 0.59 -12.11 -6.18
CA PRO A 442 1.49 -12.77 -7.11
C PRO A 442 1.99 -11.76 -8.13
N SER A 443 3.30 -11.76 -8.34
CA SER A 443 3.98 -10.97 -9.37
C SER A 443 5.40 -11.49 -9.56
N ALA A 444 6.02 -11.18 -10.70
CA ALA A 444 7.42 -11.51 -10.94
C ALA A 444 8.34 -11.01 -9.79
N PHE A 445 8.13 -9.76 -9.34
CA PHE A 445 8.94 -9.18 -8.26
C PHE A 445 8.74 -9.91 -6.92
N THR A 446 7.49 -10.17 -6.53
CA THR A 446 7.19 -10.83 -5.24
C THR A 446 7.71 -12.27 -5.25
N TYR A 447 7.48 -13.04 -6.32
CA TYR A 447 8.02 -14.40 -6.43
C TYR A 447 9.55 -14.41 -6.42
N GLU A 448 10.21 -13.54 -7.19
CA GLU A 448 11.69 -13.51 -7.23
C GLU A 448 12.31 -13.13 -5.88
N LYS A 449 11.84 -12.02 -5.28
CA LYS A 449 12.46 -11.46 -4.08
C LYS A 449 12.00 -12.12 -2.79
N ARG A 450 10.73 -12.51 -2.69
CA ARG A 450 10.13 -13.01 -1.45
C ARG A 450 10.13 -14.53 -1.37
N PHE A 451 9.97 -15.22 -2.51
CA PHE A 451 9.95 -16.69 -2.55
C PHE A 451 11.30 -17.27 -3.02
N PHE A 452 11.72 -17.04 -4.27
CA PHE A 452 12.91 -17.69 -4.84
C PHE A 452 14.20 -17.33 -4.13
N LEU A 453 14.45 -16.04 -3.86
CA LEU A 453 15.72 -15.57 -3.31
C LEU A 453 16.10 -16.23 -1.96
N PRO A 454 15.20 -16.34 -0.96
CA PRO A 454 15.49 -17.14 0.24
C PRO A 454 15.89 -18.60 -0.04
N PHE A 455 15.24 -19.27 -0.99
CA PHE A 455 15.57 -20.65 -1.35
C PHE A 455 16.94 -20.74 -2.06
N GLU A 456 17.22 -19.84 -3.01
CA GLU A 456 18.50 -19.76 -3.71
C GLU A 456 19.68 -19.49 -2.77
N TYR A 457 19.46 -18.69 -1.72
CA TYR A 457 20.47 -18.44 -0.70
C TYR A 457 20.63 -19.60 0.29
N ALA A 458 19.60 -20.43 0.47
CA ALA A 458 19.64 -21.56 1.39
C ALA A 458 20.30 -22.76 0.72
N LEU A 459 20.00 -22.97 -0.55
CA LEU A 459 20.54 -24.03 -1.39
C LEU A 459 20.69 -23.48 -2.82
N GLN A 460 21.92 -23.25 -3.27
CA GLN A 460 22.15 -22.58 -4.54
C GLN A 460 21.63 -23.38 -5.75
N PRO A 461 21.07 -22.72 -6.78
CA PRO A 461 20.75 -23.42 -8.01
C PRO A 461 21.99 -23.93 -8.75
N PRO A 462 21.85 -24.86 -9.70
CA PRO A 462 22.96 -25.31 -10.54
C PRO A 462 23.63 -24.14 -11.27
N THR A 463 24.91 -24.26 -11.59
CA THR A 463 25.72 -23.17 -12.16
C THR A 463 25.25 -22.71 -13.55
N TRP A 464 24.52 -23.54 -14.27
CA TRP A 464 23.92 -23.23 -15.58
C TRP A 464 22.50 -22.67 -15.48
N TYR A 465 21.94 -22.54 -14.28
CA TYR A 465 20.63 -21.91 -14.07
C TYR A 465 20.66 -20.45 -14.54
N LYS A 466 19.64 -20.05 -15.31
CA LYS A 466 19.41 -18.66 -15.70
C LYS A 466 18.06 -18.20 -15.13
N PRO A 467 17.98 -17.06 -14.42
CA PRO A 467 16.74 -16.58 -13.83
C PRO A 467 15.58 -16.42 -14.82
N GLU A 468 15.87 -16.09 -16.08
CA GLU A 468 14.86 -15.90 -17.14
C GLU A 468 14.50 -17.18 -17.89
N HIS A 469 15.16 -18.31 -17.60
CA HIS A 469 14.93 -19.58 -18.30
C HIS A 469 13.53 -20.12 -18.04
N ILE A 470 12.90 -20.61 -19.10
CA ILE A 470 11.58 -21.24 -19.10
C ILE A 470 11.76 -22.61 -19.75
N ALA A 471 11.35 -23.65 -19.04
CA ALA A 471 11.43 -25.02 -19.49
C ALA A 471 10.47 -25.25 -20.67
N VAL A 472 11.04 -25.69 -21.79
CA VAL A 472 10.26 -26.03 -22.98
C VAL A 472 9.57 -27.39 -22.79
N ASN A 473 10.35 -28.37 -22.34
CA ASN A 473 9.87 -29.73 -22.08
C ASN A 473 10.23 -30.10 -20.64
N LYS A 474 9.22 -30.21 -19.78
CA LYS A 474 9.40 -30.56 -18.37
C LYS A 474 9.14 -32.05 -18.15
N PRO A 475 9.90 -32.77 -17.29
CA PRO A 475 11.06 -32.31 -16.51
C PRO A 475 12.33 -32.10 -17.36
N GLU A 476 13.04 -30.99 -17.15
CA GLU A 476 14.38 -30.77 -17.74
C GLU A 476 15.45 -31.41 -16.87
N LEU A 477 15.70 -32.70 -17.09
CA LEU A 477 16.62 -33.48 -16.27
C LEU A 477 18.07 -32.94 -16.33
N PRO A 478 18.82 -33.00 -15.21
CA PRO A 478 20.24 -32.62 -15.19
C PRO A 478 21.10 -33.45 -16.16
N PHE A 479 22.26 -32.92 -16.53
CA PHE A 479 23.21 -33.64 -17.40
C PHE A 479 23.60 -35.00 -16.80
N GLY A 480 23.54 -36.06 -17.62
CA GLY A 480 23.84 -37.43 -17.21
C GLY A 480 22.66 -38.20 -16.60
N VAL A 481 21.50 -37.56 -16.41
CA VAL A 481 20.27 -38.20 -15.91
C VAL A 481 19.32 -38.45 -17.08
N VAL A 482 18.99 -39.71 -17.35
CA VAL A 482 18.11 -40.09 -18.47
C VAL A 482 16.65 -40.16 -18.04
N LYS A 483 16.41 -40.64 -16.82
CA LYS A 483 15.05 -40.73 -16.25
C LYS A 483 14.98 -40.13 -14.85
N LEU A 484 13.78 -39.72 -14.43
CA LEU A 484 13.57 -39.06 -13.15
C LEU A 484 13.89 -39.98 -11.96
N GLU A 485 13.73 -41.30 -12.11
CA GLU A 485 14.09 -42.30 -11.09
C GLU A 485 15.59 -42.32 -10.76
N GLN A 486 16.45 -41.84 -11.67
CA GLN A 486 17.90 -41.81 -11.51
C GLN A 486 18.40 -40.54 -10.82
N TYR A 487 17.51 -39.58 -10.52
CA TYR A 487 17.88 -38.32 -9.88
C TYR A 487 17.81 -38.43 -8.35
N ASP A 488 18.97 -38.44 -7.70
CA ASP A 488 19.11 -38.56 -6.24
C ASP A 488 19.06 -37.21 -5.48
N GLY A 489 18.96 -36.08 -6.19
CA GLY A 489 18.91 -34.77 -5.56
C GLY A 489 17.53 -34.42 -4.99
N PRO A 490 17.44 -33.38 -4.13
CA PRO A 490 16.18 -32.98 -3.54
C PRO A 490 15.23 -32.41 -4.60
N GLN A 491 13.97 -32.83 -4.54
CA GLN A 491 12.90 -32.35 -5.44
C GLN A 491 11.92 -31.42 -4.69
N CYS A 492 11.08 -30.68 -5.42
CA CYS A 492 10.06 -29.82 -4.83
C CYS A 492 8.74 -29.91 -5.62
N PHE A 493 7.64 -30.07 -4.89
CA PHE A 493 6.27 -30.03 -5.40
C PHE A 493 5.45 -29.04 -4.57
N VAL A 494 4.58 -28.29 -5.24
CA VAL A 494 3.96 -27.09 -4.69
C VAL A 494 2.50 -27.03 -5.10
N ILE A 495 1.59 -26.73 -4.18
CA ILE A 495 0.21 -26.34 -4.54
C ILE A 495 0.07 -24.82 -4.42
N PRO A 496 -0.83 -24.16 -5.16
CA PRO A 496 -1.08 -22.73 -4.99
C PRO A 496 -1.96 -22.45 -3.77
N GLY A 497 -1.74 -21.30 -3.13
CA GLY A 497 -2.63 -20.75 -2.12
C GLY A 497 -3.51 -19.61 -2.64
N ASN A 498 -4.32 -19.01 -1.76
CA ASN A 498 -5.23 -17.93 -2.15
C ASN A 498 -4.45 -16.70 -2.65
N HIS A 499 -3.28 -16.39 -2.07
CA HIS A 499 -2.40 -15.30 -2.52
C HIS A 499 -1.72 -15.58 -3.86
N ASP A 500 -1.66 -16.82 -4.32
CA ASP A 500 -1.13 -17.18 -5.64
C ASP A 500 -2.19 -17.06 -6.75
N TRP A 501 -3.47 -17.02 -6.37
CA TRP A 501 -4.60 -17.01 -7.28
C TRP A 501 -5.12 -15.62 -7.63
N PHE A 502 -4.66 -14.55 -6.97
CA PHE A 502 -5.14 -13.19 -7.24
C PHE A 502 -4.88 -12.68 -8.67
N ASP A 503 -3.93 -13.28 -9.42
CA ASP A 503 -3.70 -12.98 -10.84
C ASP A 503 -4.27 -14.04 -11.80
N GLY A 504 -5.15 -14.93 -11.32
CA GLY A 504 -5.68 -16.05 -12.09
C GLY A 504 -4.68 -17.19 -12.30
N LEU A 505 -3.76 -17.39 -11.35
CA LEU A 505 -2.73 -18.45 -11.34
C LEU A 505 -1.60 -18.27 -12.38
N HIS A 506 -1.56 -17.15 -13.10
CA HIS A 506 -0.60 -16.92 -14.18
C HIS A 506 0.86 -16.93 -13.69
N THR A 507 1.16 -16.21 -12.62
CA THR A 507 2.53 -16.16 -12.06
C THR A 507 2.95 -17.53 -11.54
N PHE A 508 2.06 -18.26 -10.87
CA PHE A 508 2.33 -19.61 -10.39
C PHE A 508 2.73 -20.54 -11.54
N MET A 509 1.97 -20.58 -12.63
CA MET A 509 2.29 -21.45 -13.76
C MET A 509 3.66 -21.12 -14.35
N ARG A 510 3.98 -19.84 -14.52
CA ARG A 510 5.28 -19.41 -15.05
C ARG A 510 6.45 -19.82 -14.15
N TYR A 511 6.34 -19.62 -12.84
CA TYR A 511 7.48 -19.81 -11.93
C TYR A 511 7.58 -21.23 -11.36
N ILE A 512 6.47 -21.94 -11.19
CA ILE A 512 6.46 -23.31 -10.63
C ILE A 512 6.38 -24.34 -11.75
N CYS A 513 5.38 -24.25 -12.61
CA CYS A 513 5.15 -25.25 -13.65
C CYS A 513 6.10 -25.14 -14.84
N HIS A 514 6.68 -23.96 -15.09
CA HIS A 514 7.61 -23.74 -16.21
C HIS A 514 9.07 -23.47 -15.81
N LYS A 515 9.41 -23.29 -14.53
CA LYS A 515 10.82 -23.36 -14.11
C LYS A 515 11.19 -24.76 -13.65
N SER A 516 12.46 -25.10 -13.79
CA SER A 516 13.02 -26.42 -13.44
C SER A 516 13.67 -26.46 -12.05
N TRP A 517 13.97 -25.29 -11.46
CA TRP A 517 14.73 -25.19 -10.20
C TRP A 517 14.20 -24.09 -9.29
N LEU A 518 14.04 -24.41 -8.01
CA LEU A 518 13.82 -23.47 -6.92
C LEU A 518 15.07 -23.53 -6.04
N GLY A 519 16.02 -22.61 -6.20
CA GLY A 519 17.37 -22.83 -5.67
C GLY A 519 17.92 -24.18 -6.15
N GLY A 520 18.46 -25.00 -5.24
CA GLY A 520 18.96 -26.34 -5.55
C GLY A 520 17.92 -27.47 -5.47
N TRP A 521 16.63 -27.15 -5.30
CA TRP A 521 15.55 -28.14 -5.40
C TRP A 521 15.06 -28.25 -6.85
N PHE A 522 15.01 -29.47 -7.37
CA PHE A 522 14.51 -29.74 -8.71
C PHE A 522 12.98 -29.76 -8.72
N MET A 523 12.34 -29.02 -9.62
CA MET A 523 10.90 -28.97 -9.75
C MET A 523 10.47 -29.74 -11.01
N PRO A 524 9.96 -30.97 -10.92
CA PRO A 524 9.46 -31.73 -12.08
C PRO A 524 7.99 -31.44 -12.42
N GLN A 525 7.23 -30.84 -11.49
CA GLN A 525 5.79 -30.60 -11.56
C GLN A 525 5.34 -29.78 -12.78
N LYS A 526 4.32 -30.24 -13.52
CA LYS A 526 3.79 -29.57 -14.74
C LYS A 526 2.46 -28.82 -14.57
N LYS A 527 1.72 -29.12 -13.51
CA LYS A 527 0.35 -28.63 -13.24
C LYS A 527 0.23 -28.18 -11.79
N SER A 528 -0.81 -27.41 -11.44
CA SER A 528 -0.99 -26.88 -10.09
C SER A 528 -1.38 -27.91 -9.02
N TYR A 529 -1.83 -29.09 -9.45
CA TYR A 529 -2.16 -30.24 -8.61
C TYR A 529 -1.37 -31.48 -9.10
N PHE A 530 -1.18 -32.47 -8.22
CA PHE A 530 -0.36 -33.66 -8.51
C PHE A 530 -0.69 -34.82 -7.58
N ALA A 531 -0.28 -36.03 -7.98
CA ALA A 531 -0.27 -37.23 -7.14
C ALA A 531 1.13 -37.84 -7.11
N LEU A 532 1.65 -38.16 -5.92
CA LEU A 532 2.90 -38.90 -5.72
C LEU A 532 2.59 -40.30 -5.21
N GLN A 533 3.17 -41.31 -5.84
CA GLN A 533 3.22 -42.67 -5.31
C GLN A 533 4.54 -42.87 -4.57
N LEU A 534 4.45 -43.10 -3.26
CA LEU A 534 5.57 -43.30 -2.37
C LEU A 534 5.76 -44.80 -2.05
N PRO A 535 6.89 -45.19 -1.43
CA PRO A 535 7.11 -46.56 -0.99
C PRO A 535 6.03 -47.09 -0.06
N LYS A 536 5.95 -48.41 0.03
CA LYS A 536 5.15 -49.14 1.03
C LYS A 536 3.64 -48.82 0.99
N GLY A 537 3.12 -48.40 -0.17
CA GLY A 537 1.69 -48.11 -0.36
C GLY A 537 1.26 -46.76 0.20
N TRP A 538 2.19 -45.83 0.37
CA TRP A 538 1.88 -44.44 0.72
C TRP A 538 1.66 -43.59 -0.53
N TRP A 539 0.74 -42.64 -0.44
CA TRP A 539 0.42 -41.70 -1.51
C TRP A 539 0.33 -40.28 -0.97
N VAL A 540 0.71 -39.28 -1.78
CA VAL A 540 0.49 -37.86 -1.47
C VAL A 540 -0.35 -37.24 -2.58
N PHE A 541 -1.48 -36.63 -2.24
CA PHE A 541 -2.33 -35.89 -3.17
C PHE A 541 -2.28 -34.39 -2.85
N GLY A 542 -1.81 -33.58 -3.79
CA GLY A 542 -1.79 -32.12 -3.70
C GLY A 542 -2.96 -31.52 -4.47
N PHE A 543 -3.84 -30.81 -3.79
CA PHE A 543 -5.04 -30.20 -4.36
C PHE A 543 -4.90 -28.70 -4.61
N ASP A 544 -5.46 -28.23 -5.71
CA ASP A 544 -5.59 -26.81 -6.03
C ASP A 544 -7.05 -26.35 -5.80
N GLN A 545 -7.28 -25.63 -4.71
CA GLN A 545 -8.60 -25.18 -4.25
C GLN A 545 -9.07 -23.86 -4.87
N ALA A 546 -8.18 -23.13 -5.54
CA ALA A 546 -8.41 -21.76 -6.01
C ALA A 546 -9.04 -20.84 -4.95
N LEU A 547 -9.71 -19.75 -5.37
CA LEU A 547 -10.34 -18.77 -4.46
C LEU A 547 -11.72 -19.20 -3.93
N HIS A 548 -12.26 -20.34 -4.36
CA HIS A 548 -13.58 -20.83 -3.96
C HIS A 548 -13.52 -21.95 -2.92
N GLY A 549 -12.31 -22.33 -2.48
CA GLY A 549 -12.10 -23.30 -1.40
C GLY A 549 -12.42 -24.75 -1.78
N ASP A 550 -12.44 -25.11 -3.07
CA ASP A 550 -12.77 -26.48 -3.51
C ASP A 550 -12.02 -26.90 -4.79
N ILE A 551 -11.99 -28.21 -5.05
CA ILE A 551 -11.42 -28.74 -6.29
C ILE A 551 -12.44 -28.70 -7.42
N ASP A 552 -11.97 -28.47 -8.64
CA ASP A 552 -12.83 -28.54 -9.83
C ASP A 552 -13.18 -29.99 -10.21
N VAL A 553 -14.12 -30.14 -11.16
CA VAL A 553 -14.62 -31.44 -11.60
C VAL A 553 -13.53 -32.30 -12.28
N TYR A 554 -12.54 -31.68 -12.94
CA TYR A 554 -11.46 -32.42 -13.60
C TYR A 554 -10.48 -33.00 -12.59
N GLN A 555 -10.09 -32.20 -11.58
CA GLN A 555 -9.31 -32.67 -10.43
C GLN A 555 -10.05 -33.79 -9.70
N PHE A 556 -11.34 -33.59 -9.40
CA PHE A 556 -12.17 -34.60 -8.76
C PHE A 556 -12.16 -35.92 -9.53
N LYS A 557 -12.43 -35.87 -10.84
CA LYS A 557 -12.43 -37.05 -11.71
C LYS A 557 -11.07 -37.77 -11.70
N PHE A 558 -9.97 -37.02 -11.84
CA PHE A 558 -8.62 -37.58 -11.84
C PHE A 558 -8.31 -38.35 -10.54
N PHE A 559 -8.54 -37.74 -9.37
CA PHE A 559 -8.25 -38.39 -8.10
C PHE A 559 -9.23 -39.54 -7.78
N ALA A 560 -10.49 -39.42 -8.20
CA ALA A 560 -11.49 -40.48 -8.08
C ALA A 560 -11.07 -41.74 -8.88
N GLU A 561 -10.70 -41.55 -10.15
CA GLU A 561 -10.20 -42.64 -11.01
C GLU A 561 -8.91 -43.25 -10.45
N LEU A 562 -7.99 -42.43 -9.92
CA LEU A 562 -6.77 -42.91 -9.28
C LEU A 562 -7.08 -43.79 -8.05
N CYS A 563 -8.02 -43.35 -7.21
CA CYS A 563 -8.47 -44.09 -6.02
C CYS A 563 -9.16 -45.42 -6.36
N GLN A 564 -9.81 -45.51 -7.52
CA GLN A 564 -10.54 -46.71 -7.97
C GLN A 564 -9.64 -47.71 -8.71
N HIS A 565 -8.65 -47.23 -9.47
CA HIS A 565 -7.91 -48.07 -10.41
C HIS A 565 -6.46 -48.34 -10.01
N LYS A 566 -5.81 -47.46 -9.22
CA LYS A 566 -4.39 -47.58 -8.87
C LYS A 566 -4.10 -47.67 -7.38
N VAL A 567 -4.78 -46.91 -6.54
CA VAL A 567 -4.56 -46.94 -5.09
C VAL A 567 -5.18 -48.22 -4.53
N GLY A 568 -4.37 -49.05 -3.88
CA GLY A 568 -4.86 -50.30 -3.26
C GLY A 568 -5.81 -50.05 -2.09
N ASP A 569 -6.58 -51.08 -1.72
CA ASP A 569 -7.54 -50.98 -0.60
C ASP A 569 -6.84 -50.79 0.76
N ASN A 570 -5.60 -51.28 0.89
CA ASN A 570 -4.77 -51.15 2.09
C ASN A 570 -3.72 -50.03 2.01
N ASP A 571 -3.72 -49.26 0.91
CA ASP A 571 -2.81 -48.13 0.76
C ASP A 571 -3.26 -46.95 1.63
N SER A 572 -2.31 -46.09 1.98
CA SER A 572 -2.52 -44.93 2.85
C SER A 572 -2.27 -43.64 2.08
N ILE A 573 -3.14 -42.65 2.27
CA ILE A 573 -3.14 -41.39 1.54
C ILE A 573 -2.88 -40.24 2.50
N VAL A 574 -1.93 -39.38 2.12
CA VAL A 574 -1.72 -38.05 2.69
C VAL A 574 -2.34 -37.03 1.74
N VAL A 575 -3.29 -36.24 2.24
CA VAL A 575 -3.93 -35.16 1.49
C VAL A 575 -3.31 -33.83 1.88
N MET A 576 -2.93 -33.04 0.88
CA MET A 576 -2.35 -31.71 1.03
C MET A 576 -3.30 -30.70 0.38
N THR A 577 -3.86 -29.82 1.21
CA THR A 577 -4.70 -28.68 0.81
C THR A 577 -4.04 -27.39 1.25
N HIS A 578 -4.33 -26.25 0.63
CA HIS A 578 -3.79 -24.98 1.12
C HIS A 578 -4.53 -24.55 2.39
N GLU A 579 -5.86 -24.46 2.32
CA GLU A 579 -6.67 -23.99 3.44
C GLU A 579 -7.08 -25.17 4.37
N PRO A 580 -6.98 -25.00 5.70
CA PRO A 580 -7.46 -25.97 6.67
C PRO A 580 -8.97 -25.81 6.84
N THR A 581 -9.73 -26.19 5.81
CA THR A 581 -11.19 -25.96 5.76
C THR A 581 -11.91 -26.54 6.98
N TRP A 582 -11.44 -27.65 7.56
CA TRP A 582 -12.02 -28.21 8.79
C TRP A 582 -12.01 -27.22 9.97
N LEU A 583 -10.99 -26.36 10.07
CA LEU A 583 -10.83 -25.40 11.15
C LEU A 583 -11.48 -24.06 10.81
N LEU A 584 -11.33 -23.60 9.57
CA LEU A 584 -11.93 -22.35 9.10
C LEU A 584 -13.45 -22.46 9.00
N ASP A 585 -13.99 -23.53 8.42
CA ASP A 585 -15.43 -23.77 8.34
C ASP A 585 -16.04 -23.88 9.74
N TRP A 586 -15.37 -24.56 10.67
CA TRP A 586 -15.80 -24.60 12.07
C TRP A 586 -15.79 -23.20 12.69
N TYR A 587 -14.75 -22.41 12.44
CA TYR A 587 -14.61 -21.08 13.01
C TYR A 587 -15.68 -20.11 12.46
N TRP A 588 -15.94 -20.15 11.16
CA TRP A 588 -16.89 -19.28 10.45
C TRP A 588 -18.32 -19.80 10.44
N ASN A 589 -18.54 -21.05 10.86
CA ASN A 589 -19.80 -21.77 10.73
C ASN A 589 -20.28 -21.82 9.27
N ASP A 590 -19.35 -22.18 8.38
CA ASP A 590 -19.57 -22.35 6.93
C ASP A 590 -19.38 -23.83 6.52
N SER A 591 -19.56 -24.13 5.24
CA SER A 591 -19.30 -25.47 4.68
C SER A 591 -18.74 -25.34 3.27
N THR A 592 -17.40 -25.40 3.17
CA THR A 592 -16.64 -25.35 1.92
C THR A 592 -16.08 -26.73 1.57
N GLY A 593 -15.42 -26.87 0.41
CA GLY A 593 -14.74 -28.12 0.03
C GLY A 593 -15.67 -29.33 -0.14
N LYS A 594 -16.82 -29.16 -0.80
CA LYS A 594 -17.81 -30.24 -1.00
C LYS A 594 -17.25 -31.38 -1.85
N ASN A 595 -16.55 -31.06 -2.93
CA ASN A 595 -15.95 -32.06 -3.81
C ASN A 595 -14.79 -32.79 -3.10
N VAL A 596 -13.95 -32.05 -2.36
CA VAL A 596 -12.91 -32.66 -1.50
C VAL A 596 -13.54 -33.61 -0.48
N SER A 597 -14.62 -33.19 0.18
CA SER A 597 -15.33 -34.01 1.16
C SER A 597 -15.92 -35.28 0.55
N HIS A 598 -16.54 -35.16 -0.63
CA HIS A 598 -17.08 -36.29 -1.39
C HIS A 598 -15.97 -37.27 -1.78
N LEU A 599 -14.83 -36.78 -2.25
CA LEU A 599 -13.67 -37.61 -2.61
C LEU A 599 -13.12 -38.39 -1.41
N ILE A 600 -12.95 -37.73 -0.26
CA ILE A 600 -12.44 -38.37 0.96
C ILE A 600 -13.42 -39.42 1.48
N ARG A 601 -14.71 -39.10 1.56
CA ARG A 601 -15.72 -40.00 2.14
C ARG A 601 -16.01 -41.20 1.25
N ASP A 602 -16.22 -40.96 -0.04
CA ASP A 602 -16.82 -41.98 -0.92
C ASP A 602 -15.80 -42.73 -1.76
N TYR A 603 -14.65 -42.12 -2.08
CA TYR A 603 -13.60 -42.73 -2.90
C TYR A 603 -12.39 -43.17 -2.09
N MET A 604 -11.93 -42.36 -1.12
CA MET A 604 -10.80 -42.77 -0.26
C MET A 604 -11.23 -43.78 0.82
N LYS A 605 -12.48 -43.74 1.29
CA LYS A 605 -13.08 -44.75 2.19
C LYS A 605 -12.21 -45.09 3.41
N GLY A 606 -11.69 -44.08 4.11
CA GLY A 606 -10.86 -44.24 5.31
C GLY A 606 -9.37 -44.47 5.06
N ARG A 607 -8.92 -44.47 3.79
CA ARG A 607 -7.50 -44.51 3.42
C ARG A 607 -6.76 -43.18 3.67
N CYS A 608 -7.47 -42.08 3.91
CA CYS A 608 -6.85 -40.79 4.23
C CYS A 608 -6.33 -40.81 5.67
N LYS A 609 -5.02 -40.95 5.84
CA LYS A 609 -4.38 -41.05 7.16
C LYS A 609 -3.97 -39.69 7.72
N LEU A 610 -3.57 -38.78 6.85
CA LEU A 610 -3.16 -37.44 7.23
C LEU A 610 -3.72 -36.44 6.23
N ARG A 611 -4.39 -35.40 6.73
CA ARG A 611 -4.69 -34.20 5.94
C ARG A 611 -3.91 -33.03 6.50
N MET A 612 -3.09 -32.41 5.65
CA MET A 612 -2.22 -31.31 6.02
C MET A 612 -2.54 -30.03 5.23
N ALA A 613 -2.39 -28.88 5.89
CA ALA A 613 -2.67 -27.57 5.31
C ALA A 613 -1.81 -26.43 5.87
N GLY A 614 -1.80 -25.31 5.15
CA GLY A 614 -1.20 -24.01 5.51
C GLY A 614 -2.28 -23.00 5.91
N ASP A 615 -2.23 -21.79 5.32
CA ASP A 615 -3.10 -20.59 5.45
C ASP A 615 -3.16 -20.00 6.88
N LEU A 616 -3.33 -20.87 7.88
CA LEU A 616 -3.15 -20.51 9.27
C LEU A 616 -1.68 -20.62 9.66
N HIS A 617 -1.08 -19.46 9.92
CA HIS A 617 0.36 -19.29 10.17
C HIS A 617 0.83 -19.75 11.58
N HIS A 618 0.38 -20.91 12.02
CA HIS A 618 0.81 -21.58 13.24
C HIS A 618 0.89 -23.09 12.99
N TYR A 619 1.36 -23.84 13.99
CA TYR A 619 1.30 -25.29 13.97
C TYR A 619 0.21 -25.79 14.92
N MET A 620 -0.61 -26.72 14.45
CA MET A 620 -1.67 -27.34 15.23
C MET A 620 -1.97 -28.75 14.73
N ARG A 621 -1.95 -29.74 15.62
CA ARG A 621 -2.30 -31.14 15.30
C ARG A 621 -3.52 -31.59 16.07
N HIS A 622 -4.46 -32.18 15.34
CA HIS A 622 -5.57 -32.94 15.90
C HIS A 622 -5.49 -34.41 15.51
N SER A 623 -5.88 -35.27 16.43
CA SER A 623 -5.99 -36.71 16.23
C SER A 623 -7.44 -37.13 16.40
N CYS A 624 -7.94 -37.98 15.50
CA CYS A 624 -9.25 -38.59 15.66
C CYS A 624 -9.28 -39.43 16.94
N VAL A 625 -10.35 -39.30 17.72
CA VAL A 625 -10.65 -40.18 18.85
C VAL A 625 -11.35 -41.43 18.29
N PRO A 626 -10.89 -42.65 18.64
CA PRO A 626 -11.55 -43.87 18.17
C PRO A 626 -13.03 -43.91 18.56
N SER A 627 -13.89 -44.27 17.61
CA SER A 627 -15.33 -44.46 17.83
C SER A 627 -15.89 -45.55 16.89
N ASP A 628 -17.14 -45.95 17.09
CA ASP A 628 -17.82 -46.93 16.22
C ASP A 628 -18.16 -46.39 14.82
N GLN A 629 -18.00 -45.07 14.61
CA GLN A 629 -18.24 -44.42 13.33
C GLN A 629 -17.06 -44.65 12.37
N PRO A 630 -17.30 -44.71 11.04
CA PRO A 630 -16.22 -44.83 10.08
C PRO A 630 -15.25 -43.65 10.21
N MET A 631 -13.96 -43.96 10.38
CA MET A 631 -12.90 -42.96 10.44
C MET A 631 -12.54 -42.53 9.01
N TYR A 632 -12.84 -41.28 8.66
CA TYR A 632 -12.51 -40.74 7.34
C TYR A 632 -11.09 -40.18 7.25
N VAL A 633 -10.62 -39.52 8.32
CA VAL A 633 -9.28 -38.95 8.44
C VAL A 633 -8.74 -39.22 9.83
N GLU A 634 -7.51 -39.74 9.94
CA GLU A 634 -6.91 -40.09 11.23
C GLU A 634 -6.25 -38.87 11.92
N HIS A 635 -5.47 -38.10 11.16
CA HIS A 635 -4.79 -36.89 11.65
C HIS A 635 -5.08 -35.65 10.78
N LEU A 636 -5.30 -34.51 11.45
CA LEU A 636 -5.41 -33.19 10.84
C LEU A 636 -4.23 -32.33 11.31
N LEU A 637 -3.45 -31.80 10.37
CA LEU A 637 -2.22 -31.06 10.66
C LEU A 637 -2.23 -29.70 9.95
N VAL A 638 -2.13 -28.63 10.71
CA VAL A 638 -1.92 -27.27 10.19
C VAL A 638 -0.46 -26.91 10.42
N ASN A 639 0.24 -26.45 9.38
CA ASN A 639 1.60 -25.93 9.52
C ASN A 639 1.89 -24.82 8.49
N GLY A 640 1.35 -23.62 8.75
CA GLY A 640 1.64 -22.41 7.98
C GLY A 640 2.84 -21.60 8.46
N CYS A 641 3.82 -22.26 9.08
CA CYS A 641 4.91 -21.57 9.76
C CYS A 641 6.13 -21.27 8.86
N GLY A 642 5.98 -21.28 7.54
CA GLY A 642 7.09 -21.26 6.58
C GLY A 642 7.77 -19.90 6.43
N GLY A 643 7.02 -18.80 6.55
CA GLY A 643 7.58 -17.45 6.35
C GLY A 643 6.63 -16.29 6.67
N ALA A 644 5.32 -16.55 6.69
CA ALA A 644 4.25 -15.61 7.03
C ALA A 644 4.32 -15.08 8.47
N PHE A 645 3.64 -13.97 8.78
CA PHE A 645 3.48 -13.52 10.17
C PHE A 645 2.70 -14.55 10.99
N LEU A 646 3.05 -14.74 12.27
CA LEU A 646 2.39 -15.72 13.14
C LEU A 646 0.88 -15.49 13.24
N HIS A 647 0.06 -16.55 13.23
CA HIS A 647 -1.37 -16.54 13.63
C HIS A 647 -1.59 -17.02 15.07
N PRO A 648 -2.70 -16.62 15.72
CA PRO A 648 -3.01 -17.10 17.06
C PRO A 648 -3.52 -18.54 17.07
N THR A 649 -2.95 -19.38 17.93
CA THR A 649 -3.50 -20.72 18.23
C THR A 649 -4.72 -20.70 19.18
N HIS A 650 -4.78 -19.80 20.17
CA HIS A 650 -5.79 -19.83 21.25
C HIS A 650 -7.23 -19.56 20.78
N VAL A 651 -7.40 -18.95 19.62
CA VAL A 651 -8.71 -18.71 18.98
C VAL A 651 -9.39 -20.02 18.58
N PHE A 652 -8.61 -21.05 18.24
CA PHE A 652 -9.09 -22.32 17.71
C PHE A 652 -9.18 -23.45 18.75
N ARG A 653 -8.92 -23.15 20.03
CA ARG A 653 -8.84 -24.14 21.13
C ARG A 653 -10.06 -25.03 21.34
N ASN A 654 -11.23 -24.58 20.87
CA ASN A 654 -12.51 -25.27 21.09
C ASN A 654 -12.92 -26.20 19.94
N PHE A 655 -12.10 -26.32 18.89
CA PHE A 655 -12.38 -27.26 17.81
C PHE A 655 -12.25 -28.70 18.30
N ASN A 656 -13.27 -29.53 18.04
CA ASN A 656 -13.31 -30.91 18.53
C ASN A 656 -14.10 -31.90 17.65
N LYS A 657 -14.67 -31.48 16.52
CA LYS A 657 -15.50 -32.33 15.66
C LYS A 657 -15.29 -32.03 14.18
N PHE A 658 -15.22 -33.10 13.38
CA PHE A 658 -15.13 -33.02 11.92
C PHE A 658 -15.61 -34.34 11.30
N TYR A 659 -16.43 -34.27 10.24
CA TYR A 659 -17.11 -35.43 9.63
C TYR A 659 -17.75 -36.39 10.65
N ASP A 660 -18.45 -35.83 11.64
CA ASP A 660 -19.10 -36.57 12.73
C ASP A 660 -18.15 -37.36 13.66
N ASN A 661 -16.84 -37.40 13.37
CA ASN A 661 -15.82 -37.91 14.27
C ASN A 661 -15.38 -36.83 15.28
N SER A 662 -15.02 -37.27 16.49
CA SER A 662 -14.46 -36.39 17.52
C SER A 662 -12.94 -36.33 17.40
N TYR A 663 -12.36 -35.15 17.63
CA TYR A 663 -10.94 -34.89 17.51
C TYR A 663 -10.39 -34.26 18.79
N GLU A 664 -9.18 -34.66 19.15
CA GLU A 664 -8.43 -34.10 20.28
C GLU A 664 -7.20 -33.34 19.77
N CYS A 665 -7.00 -32.12 20.26
CA CYS A 665 -5.81 -31.34 19.96
C CYS A 665 -4.60 -31.92 20.73
N LYS A 666 -3.62 -32.45 20.01
CA LYS A 666 -2.44 -33.11 20.61
C LYS A 666 -1.25 -32.16 20.80
N ALA A 667 -1.08 -31.21 19.89
CA ALA A 667 0.03 -30.26 19.95
C ALA A 667 -0.32 -28.94 19.27
N THR A 668 0.22 -27.85 19.81
CA THR A 668 0.11 -26.50 19.24
C THR A 668 1.43 -25.77 19.38
N TYR A 669 1.75 -24.94 18.39
CA TYR A 669 2.91 -24.07 18.46
C TYR A 669 2.63 -22.72 17.78
N PRO A 670 2.68 -21.60 18.53
CA PRO A 670 2.92 -21.49 19.97
C PRO A 670 1.78 -22.09 20.82
N SER A 671 2.06 -22.33 22.11
CA SER A 671 1.04 -22.77 23.06
C SER A 671 -0.11 -21.75 23.16
N TYR A 672 -1.30 -22.17 23.60
CA TYR A 672 -2.44 -21.26 23.75
C TYR A 672 -2.15 -20.09 24.70
N GLU A 673 -1.42 -20.34 25.79
CA GLU A 673 -1.05 -19.30 26.75
C GLU A 673 -0.05 -18.29 26.15
N ASP A 674 0.98 -18.77 25.48
CA ASP A 674 1.96 -17.91 24.82
C ASP A 674 1.30 -17.08 23.72
N SER A 675 0.42 -17.70 22.94
CA SER A 675 -0.38 -17.07 21.90
C SER A 675 -1.25 -15.92 22.45
N SER A 676 -1.96 -16.14 23.56
CA SER A 676 -2.75 -15.08 24.21
C SER A 676 -1.86 -13.96 24.77
N ARG A 677 -0.72 -14.28 25.36
CA ARG A 677 0.26 -13.29 25.85
C ARG A 677 0.87 -12.46 24.72
N ILE A 678 1.16 -13.07 23.57
CA ILE A 678 1.67 -12.39 22.39
C ILE A 678 0.68 -11.31 21.91
N ALA A 679 -0.62 -11.57 22.02
CA ALA A 679 -1.66 -10.61 21.63
C ALA A 679 -1.58 -9.29 22.40
N LEU A 680 -0.99 -9.25 23.61
CA LEU A 680 -0.73 -8.00 24.37
C LEU A 680 0.13 -7.01 23.57
N GLY A 681 0.89 -7.50 22.60
CA GLY A 681 1.59 -6.69 21.62
C GLY A 681 0.69 -5.69 20.89
N ASN A 682 -0.62 -5.95 20.74
CA ASN A 682 -1.55 -5.03 20.09
C ASN A 682 -1.66 -3.69 20.85
N ILE A 683 -1.56 -3.69 22.17
CA ILE A 683 -1.59 -2.45 22.95
C ILE A 683 -0.24 -1.71 22.83
N LEU A 684 0.86 -2.44 22.99
CA LEU A 684 2.19 -1.83 23.18
C LEU A 684 2.96 -1.57 21.88
N LYS A 685 2.72 -2.38 20.84
CA LYS A 685 3.53 -2.43 19.61
C LYS A 685 2.77 -2.04 18.35
N PHE A 686 1.43 -2.02 18.37
CA PHE A 686 0.61 -1.67 17.20
C PHE A 686 1.06 -0.33 16.61
N ARG A 687 1.05 0.74 17.41
CA ARG A 687 1.49 2.07 16.98
C ARG A 687 2.92 2.08 16.42
N LYS A 688 3.86 1.44 17.13
CA LYS A 688 5.27 1.39 16.71
C LYS A 688 5.44 0.73 15.34
N LYS A 689 4.60 -0.27 15.03
CA LYS A 689 4.64 -1.00 13.76
C LYS A 689 3.77 -0.34 12.69
N ASN A 690 2.70 0.33 13.06
CA ASN A 690 1.66 0.79 12.14
C ASN A 690 1.46 2.31 12.23
N TRP A 691 2.54 3.08 12.43
CA TRP A 691 2.48 4.54 12.62
C TRP A 691 1.80 5.29 11.46
N GLN A 692 1.78 4.72 10.25
CA GLN A 692 1.05 5.28 9.10
C GLN A 692 -0.48 5.21 9.28
N PHE A 693 -0.98 4.26 10.06
CA PHE A 693 -2.38 4.20 10.46
C PHE A 693 -2.76 5.44 11.30
N ASP A 694 -1.84 5.94 12.13
CA ASP A 694 -2.05 7.15 12.94
C ASP A 694 -2.39 8.36 12.03
N VAL A 695 -1.77 8.45 10.85
CA VAL A 695 -1.95 9.59 9.91
C VAL A 695 -3.41 9.72 9.50
N ILE A 696 -4.01 8.62 9.05
CA ILE A 696 -5.42 8.54 8.63
C ILE A 696 -6.33 8.70 9.84
N GLY A 697 -5.98 8.04 10.95
CA GLY A 697 -6.72 8.10 12.21
C GLY A 697 -6.88 9.52 12.76
N GLY A 698 -5.81 10.31 12.77
CA GLY A 698 -5.84 11.70 13.23
C GLY A 698 -6.71 12.60 12.34
N PHE A 699 -6.72 12.35 11.02
CA PHE A 699 -7.63 13.05 10.11
C PHE A 699 -9.09 12.71 10.39
N ILE A 700 -9.40 11.42 10.61
CA ILE A 700 -10.74 10.98 11.00
C ILE A 700 -11.18 11.65 12.31
N TYR A 701 -10.31 11.68 13.32
CA TYR A 701 -10.61 12.38 14.58
C TYR A 701 -10.90 13.86 14.35
N PHE A 702 -10.14 14.52 13.49
CA PHE A 702 -10.38 15.92 13.19
C PHE A 702 -11.73 16.13 12.52
N VAL A 703 -12.15 15.27 11.58
CA VAL A 703 -13.49 15.32 10.96
C VAL A 703 -14.60 15.14 12.00
N ILE A 704 -14.42 14.22 12.98
CA ILE A 704 -15.37 14.03 14.10
C ILE A 704 -15.54 15.34 14.89
N VAL A 705 -14.47 16.09 15.15
CA VAL A 705 -14.54 17.31 15.97
C VAL A 705 -14.52 18.62 15.20
N PHE A 706 -14.47 18.58 13.86
CA PHE A 706 -14.21 19.73 13.00
C PHE A 706 -15.18 20.89 13.26
N SER A 707 -16.46 20.56 13.33
CA SER A 707 -17.56 21.50 13.53
C SER A 707 -17.63 22.12 14.92
N MET A 708 -16.89 21.56 15.87
CA MET A 708 -16.87 21.97 17.27
C MET A 708 -15.73 22.95 17.57
N PHE A 709 -14.87 23.26 16.58
CA PHE A 709 -13.83 24.27 16.69
C PHE A 709 -14.28 25.64 16.12
N PRO A 710 -14.03 26.75 16.84
CA PRO A 710 -13.65 26.82 18.27
C PRO A 710 -14.83 26.44 19.18
N GLN A 711 -14.52 25.97 20.39
CA GLN A 711 -15.54 25.67 21.41
C GLN A 711 -16.15 26.96 21.93
N ILE A 712 -17.37 27.24 21.49
CA ILE A 712 -18.18 28.36 21.97
C ILE A 712 -19.19 27.80 22.97
N VAL A 713 -19.00 28.07 24.26
CA VAL A 713 -19.92 27.60 25.30
C VAL A 713 -21.11 28.55 25.37
N TRP A 714 -22.29 28.09 24.97
CA TRP A 714 -23.56 28.74 25.32
C TRP A 714 -23.93 28.39 26.76
N PHE A 715 -23.80 29.34 27.68
CA PHE A 715 -24.49 29.25 28.97
C PHE A 715 -25.77 30.09 28.89
N SER A 716 -26.92 29.41 28.89
CA SER A 716 -28.14 30.02 29.42
C SER A 716 -28.03 29.97 30.94
N HIS A 717 -27.61 31.06 31.56
CA HIS A 717 -27.83 31.24 32.99
C HIS A 717 -29.33 31.54 33.16
N ALA A 718 -30.12 30.54 33.54
CA ALA A 718 -31.37 30.81 34.24
C ALA A 718 -30.97 31.27 35.66
N CYS A 719 -30.85 32.57 35.87
CA CYS A 719 -30.80 33.11 37.22
C CYS A 719 -32.22 33.09 37.79
N ASP A 720 -32.44 32.29 38.82
CA ASP A 720 -33.59 32.45 39.71
C ASP A 720 -33.44 33.80 40.45
N LEU A 721 -34.23 34.78 40.02
CA LEU A 721 -34.45 36.01 40.76
C LEU A 721 -35.96 36.18 40.94
N VAL A 722 -36.33 36.27 42.21
CA VAL A 722 -37.67 36.46 42.75
C VAL A 722 -38.41 37.58 42.01
N GLY A 723 -39.65 37.30 41.58
CA GLY A 723 -40.60 38.31 41.09
C GLY A 723 -40.78 38.32 39.58
N GLY A 724 -41.94 37.86 39.11
CA GLY A 724 -42.24 37.64 37.70
C GLY A 724 -42.23 38.91 36.84
N PHE A 725 -41.48 38.84 35.73
CA PHE A 725 -41.88 39.28 34.39
C PHE A 725 -40.83 38.76 33.40
N LYS A 726 -41.22 37.88 32.47
CA LYS A 726 -40.31 37.32 31.45
C LYS A 726 -40.12 38.30 30.30
N PHE A 727 -38.96 38.94 30.22
CA PHE A 727 -38.42 39.45 28.95
C PHE A 727 -37.19 38.61 28.59
N LEU A 728 -37.34 37.76 27.57
CA LEU A 728 -36.25 37.03 26.94
C LEU A 728 -35.42 38.03 26.13
N GLN A 729 -34.49 38.73 26.77
CA GLN A 729 -33.44 39.45 26.06
C GLN A 729 -32.24 38.51 25.92
N ALA A 730 -32.24 37.73 24.84
CA ALA A 730 -31.06 36.99 24.40
C ALA A 730 -30.00 38.00 23.96
N VAL A 731 -29.13 38.41 24.88
CA VAL A 731 -27.88 39.09 24.53
C VAL A 731 -26.92 37.98 24.08
N PRO A 732 -26.47 37.94 22.81
CA PRO A 732 -25.53 36.92 22.33
C PRO A 732 -24.13 37.31 22.81
N PHE A 733 -23.84 37.09 24.09
CA PHE A 733 -22.46 37.09 24.57
C PHE A 733 -21.91 35.68 24.32
N PHE A 734 -20.95 35.55 23.41
CA PHE A 734 -20.31 34.28 23.06
C PHE A 734 -18.96 34.14 23.79
N PRO A 735 -18.88 33.79 25.09
CA PRO A 735 -17.58 33.53 25.70
C PRO A 735 -17.08 32.16 25.23
N CYS A 736 -15.92 32.11 24.57
CA CYS A 736 -15.13 30.87 24.42
C CYS A 736 -14.47 30.45 25.75
N GLY A 737 -15.25 30.40 26.83
CA GLY A 737 -14.78 30.29 28.21
C GLY A 737 -14.54 28.85 28.66
N VAL A 738 -13.71 28.08 27.95
CA VAL A 738 -13.38 26.68 28.32
C VAL A 738 -12.69 26.59 29.70
N PHE A 739 -11.98 27.64 30.13
CA PHE A 739 -11.35 27.73 31.44
C PHE A 739 -12.33 27.69 32.64
N GLN A 740 -13.62 28.00 32.44
CA GLN A 740 -14.63 27.86 33.51
C GLN A 740 -14.81 26.41 33.96
N ILE A 741 -14.33 25.43 33.19
CA ILE A 741 -14.25 24.02 33.59
C ILE A 741 -13.38 23.83 34.85
N LEU A 742 -12.37 24.70 35.06
CA LEU A 742 -11.41 24.61 36.16
C LEU A 742 -11.76 25.49 37.37
N HIS A 743 -12.90 26.19 37.36
CA HIS A 743 -13.26 27.19 38.38
C HIS A 743 -13.69 26.58 39.73
N ASP A 744 -13.98 25.28 39.79
CA ASP A 744 -14.33 24.62 41.05
C ASP A 744 -13.05 24.28 41.84
N ASP A 745 -13.01 24.64 43.12
CA ASP A 745 -11.84 24.40 43.97
C ASP A 745 -11.63 22.90 44.24
N SER A 746 -12.69 22.09 44.14
CA SER A 746 -12.64 20.64 44.39
C SER A 746 -12.29 19.83 43.13
N TRP A 747 -11.45 18.79 43.28
CA TRP A 747 -11.13 17.88 42.17
C TRP A 747 -12.38 17.20 41.57
N SER A 748 -13.31 16.77 42.43
CA SER A 748 -14.58 16.18 42.02
C SER A 748 -15.44 17.17 41.22
N GLY A 749 -15.47 18.44 41.62
CA GLY A 749 -16.18 19.50 40.92
C GLY A 749 -15.62 19.79 39.53
N ARG A 750 -14.29 19.85 39.41
CA ARG A 750 -13.60 19.98 38.10
C ARG A 750 -13.89 18.80 37.17
N CYS A 751 -13.81 17.56 37.68
CA CYS A 751 -14.16 16.38 36.90
C CYS A 751 -15.62 16.40 36.44
N LYS A 752 -16.55 16.80 37.30
CA LYS A 752 -17.97 16.93 36.95
C LYS A 752 -18.20 18.02 35.91
N SER A 753 -17.55 19.17 36.03
CA SER A 753 -17.62 20.26 35.06
C SER A 753 -17.06 19.84 33.70
N PHE A 754 -15.93 19.12 33.68
CA PHE A 754 -15.34 18.59 32.45
C PHE A 754 -16.25 17.54 31.79
N ALA A 755 -16.83 16.61 32.56
CA ALA A 755 -17.76 15.62 32.05
C ALA A 755 -19.04 16.28 31.47
N ASN A 756 -19.57 17.29 32.14
CA ASN A 756 -20.71 18.06 31.66
C ASN A 756 -20.39 18.81 30.35
N ALA A 757 -19.20 19.40 30.25
CA ALA A 757 -18.74 20.05 29.02
C ALA A 757 -18.62 19.03 27.87
N MET A 758 -18.00 17.87 28.12
CA MET A 758 -17.89 16.75 27.17
C MET A 758 -19.26 16.29 26.67
N TRP A 759 -20.23 16.13 27.57
CA TRP A 759 -21.59 15.75 27.21
C TRP A 759 -22.28 16.81 26.34
N ARG A 760 -22.15 18.10 26.68
CA ARG A 760 -22.70 19.20 25.86
C ARG A 760 -22.08 19.24 24.47
N ALA A 761 -20.76 19.06 24.36
CA ALA A 761 -20.08 19.00 23.07
C ALA A 761 -20.57 17.82 22.22
N PHE A 762 -20.78 16.66 22.84
CA PHE A 762 -21.36 15.50 22.18
C PHE A 762 -22.78 15.75 21.66
N ILE A 763 -23.68 16.33 22.46
CA ILE A 763 -25.04 16.68 22.02
C ILE A 763 -24.99 17.70 20.87
N TYR A 764 -24.15 18.73 20.98
CA TYR A 764 -23.97 19.72 19.92
C TYR A 764 -23.52 19.08 18.59
N MET A 765 -22.56 18.16 18.66
CA MET A 765 -22.05 17.41 17.50
C MET A 765 -23.17 16.65 16.77
N ILE A 766 -24.11 16.05 17.51
CA ILE A 766 -25.23 15.29 16.94
C ILE A 766 -26.30 16.23 16.37
N GLU A 767 -26.70 17.25 17.12
CA GLU A 767 -27.85 18.09 16.77
C GLU A 767 -27.56 19.15 15.71
N HIS A 768 -26.36 19.74 15.73
CA HIS A 768 -26.08 20.98 14.98
C HIS A 768 -25.03 20.80 13.87
N SER A 769 -24.33 19.67 13.81
CA SER A 769 -23.25 19.45 12.85
C SER A 769 -23.53 18.32 11.87
N TYR A 770 -23.80 18.67 10.61
CA TYR A 770 -24.00 17.68 9.55
C TYR A 770 -22.73 16.88 9.22
N VAL A 771 -21.55 17.52 9.19
CA VAL A 771 -20.28 16.86 8.82
C VAL A 771 -19.85 15.89 9.91
N SER A 772 -19.87 16.32 11.17
CA SER A 772 -19.42 15.49 12.30
C SER A 772 -20.43 14.38 12.64
N SER A 773 -21.73 14.64 12.53
CA SER A 773 -22.76 13.60 12.71
C SER A 773 -22.73 12.55 11.58
N ALA A 774 -22.63 12.97 10.31
CA ALA A 774 -22.50 12.03 9.18
C ALA A 774 -21.21 11.21 9.26
N GLY A 775 -20.09 11.83 9.62
CA GLY A 775 -18.82 11.13 9.86
C GLY A 775 -18.94 10.10 10.98
N THR A 776 -19.61 10.45 12.08
CA THR A 776 -19.88 9.53 13.19
C THR A 776 -20.75 8.35 12.77
N LEU A 777 -21.86 8.61 12.05
CA LEU A 777 -22.75 7.57 11.55
C LEU A 777 -22.02 6.61 10.60
N LEU A 778 -21.19 7.15 9.70
CA LEU A 778 -20.38 6.35 8.79
C LEU A 778 -19.40 5.45 9.57
N LEU A 779 -18.74 5.97 10.62
CA LEU A 779 -17.84 5.18 11.45
C LEU A 779 -18.56 4.07 12.22
N VAL A 780 -19.77 4.32 12.71
CA VAL A 780 -20.60 3.28 13.34
C VAL A 780 -20.94 2.17 12.35
N LEU A 781 -21.37 2.53 11.13
CA LEU A 781 -21.67 1.56 10.07
C LEU A 781 -20.42 0.76 9.67
N LEU A 782 -19.28 1.43 9.50
CA LEU A 782 -18.02 0.78 9.19
C LEU A 782 -17.56 -0.15 10.31
N SER A 783 -17.67 0.26 11.57
CA SER A 783 -17.29 -0.58 12.72
C SER A 783 -18.19 -1.79 12.88
N TYR A 784 -19.50 -1.64 12.64
CA TYR A 784 -20.43 -2.78 12.63
C TYR A 784 -20.08 -3.78 11.52
N SER A 785 -19.77 -3.29 10.33
CA SER A 785 -19.36 -4.12 9.19
C SER A 785 -18.00 -4.79 9.39
N PHE A 786 -17.09 -4.12 10.09
CA PHE A 786 -15.76 -4.65 10.39
C PHE A 786 -15.83 -5.85 11.34
N ILE A 787 -16.75 -5.86 12.31
CA ILE A 787 -16.88 -6.98 13.25
C ILE A 787 -17.40 -8.22 12.50
N PRO A 788 -16.72 -9.38 12.60
CA PRO A 788 -17.07 -10.55 11.83
C PRO A 788 -18.47 -11.09 12.18
N THR A 789 -19.12 -11.72 11.19
CA THR A 789 -20.48 -12.28 11.26
C THR A 789 -20.62 -13.45 12.24
N LYS A 790 -19.51 -14.01 12.72
CA LYS A 790 -19.44 -15.05 13.76
C LYS A 790 -20.22 -14.68 15.03
N LEU A 791 -20.27 -13.40 15.39
CA LEU A 791 -21.03 -12.92 16.55
C LEU A 791 -22.47 -12.58 16.17
N SER A 792 -23.41 -12.78 17.09
CA SER A 792 -24.80 -12.35 16.89
C SER A 792 -24.90 -10.85 16.62
N TRP A 793 -25.88 -10.44 15.81
CA TRP A 793 -26.06 -9.04 15.41
C TRP A 793 -26.13 -8.08 16.62
N LYS A 794 -26.73 -8.52 17.75
CA LYS A 794 -26.76 -7.77 19.01
C LYS A 794 -25.36 -7.53 19.59
N ARG A 795 -24.53 -8.57 19.64
CA ARG A 795 -23.15 -8.46 20.16
C ARG A 795 -22.29 -7.59 19.25
N ARG A 796 -22.44 -7.73 17.93
CA ARG A 796 -21.76 -6.88 16.93
C ARG A 796 -22.11 -5.42 17.12
N ALA A 797 -23.40 -5.10 17.27
CA ALA A 797 -23.84 -3.74 17.55
C ALA A 797 -23.24 -3.19 18.86
N VAL A 798 -23.28 -3.96 19.95
CA VAL A 798 -22.71 -3.54 21.25
C VAL A 798 -21.21 -3.27 21.15
N ILE A 799 -20.43 -4.20 20.59
CA ILE A 799 -18.97 -4.05 20.46
C ILE A 799 -18.63 -2.85 19.55
N GLY A 800 -19.32 -2.70 18.43
CA GLY A 800 -19.10 -1.60 17.50
C GLY A 800 -19.43 -0.24 18.11
N ILE A 801 -20.57 -0.14 18.80
CA ILE A 801 -20.97 1.08 19.51
C ILE A 801 -19.96 1.43 20.60
N LEU A 802 -19.53 0.47 21.42
CA LEU A 802 -18.53 0.70 22.48
C LEU A 802 -17.19 1.16 21.88
N HIS A 803 -16.73 0.52 20.81
CA HIS A 803 -15.49 0.87 20.15
C HIS A 803 -15.52 2.30 19.57
N ILE A 804 -16.58 2.64 18.85
CA ILE A 804 -16.74 3.99 18.28
C ILE A 804 -16.97 5.04 19.37
N SER A 805 -17.70 4.71 20.44
CA SER A 805 -17.88 5.61 21.58
C SER A 805 -16.54 5.96 22.23
N ALA A 806 -15.60 5.00 22.34
CA ALA A 806 -14.25 5.27 22.84
C ALA A 806 -13.48 6.23 21.91
N HIS A 807 -13.58 6.05 20.59
CA HIS A 807 -12.96 6.95 19.61
C HIS A 807 -13.55 8.37 19.67
N ILE A 808 -14.89 8.51 19.74
CA ILE A 808 -15.57 9.82 19.85
C ILE A 808 -15.18 10.52 21.16
N ALA A 809 -15.26 9.81 22.29
CA ALA A 809 -14.90 10.36 23.58
C ALA A 809 -13.45 10.86 23.59
N ALA A 810 -12.52 10.07 23.06
CA ALA A 810 -11.12 10.47 22.94
C ALA A 810 -10.92 11.70 22.05
N ALA A 811 -11.61 11.78 20.90
CA ALA A 811 -11.54 12.93 20.02
C ALA A 811 -12.04 14.22 20.70
N ILE A 812 -13.18 14.15 21.40
CA ILE A 812 -13.75 15.28 22.17
C ILE A 812 -12.81 15.69 23.30
N ILE A 813 -12.27 14.74 24.07
CA ILE A 813 -11.33 15.00 25.16
C ILE A 813 -10.09 15.73 24.64
N LEU A 814 -9.48 15.23 23.55
CA LEU A 814 -8.29 15.85 22.95
C LEU A 814 -8.57 17.26 22.42
N MET A 815 -9.76 17.47 21.84
CA MET A 815 -10.19 18.78 21.35
C MET A 815 -10.33 19.75 22.54
N MET A 816 -10.94 19.30 23.64
CA MET A 816 -11.07 20.09 24.87
C MET A 816 -9.72 20.43 25.48
N LEU A 817 -8.78 19.48 25.52
CA LEU A 817 -7.43 19.71 26.03
C LEU A 817 -6.68 20.75 25.17
N LEU A 818 -6.80 20.68 23.85
CA LEU A 818 -6.20 21.67 22.94
C LEU A 818 -6.81 23.06 23.15
N GLU A 819 -8.14 23.17 23.17
CA GLU A 819 -8.86 24.42 23.41
C GLU A 819 -8.53 25.04 24.78
N MET A 820 -8.47 24.20 25.82
CA MET A 820 -8.10 24.62 27.17
C MET A 820 -6.65 25.09 27.23
N GLY A 821 -5.72 24.39 26.57
CA GLY A 821 -4.32 24.79 26.47
C GLY A 821 -4.15 26.16 25.81
N ILE A 822 -4.86 26.39 24.70
CA ILE A 822 -4.85 27.70 24.01
C ILE A 822 -5.45 28.79 24.92
N ASP A 823 -6.58 28.52 25.59
CA ASP A 823 -7.22 29.51 26.48
C ASP A 823 -6.32 29.89 27.67
N ILE A 824 -5.61 28.91 28.26
CA ILE A 824 -4.62 29.15 29.33
C ILE A 824 -3.47 30.03 28.83
N CYS A 825 -2.93 29.74 27.64
CA CYS A 825 -1.86 30.56 27.06
C CYS A 825 -2.31 32.00 26.79
N ILE A 826 -3.55 32.20 26.31
CA ILE A 826 -4.11 33.54 26.09
C ILE A 826 -4.28 34.30 27.41
N ARG A 827 -4.77 33.64 28.46
CA ARG A 827 -4.99 34.26 29.79
C ARG A 827 -3.69 34.63 30.48
N ASN A 828 -2.65 33.83 30.33
CA ASN A 828 -1.32 34.10 30.88
C ASN A 828 -0.47 35.03 30.00
N HIS A 829 -1.07 35.69 29.00
CA HIS A 829 -0.39 36.59 28.07
C HIS A 829 0.79 35.96 27.32
N LEU A 830 0.75 34.64 27.09
CA LEU A 830 1.77 33.92 26.30
C LEU A 830 1.45 33.92 24.79
N LEU A 831 0.16 34.01 24.42
CA LEU A 831 -0.33 34.06 23.04
C LEU A 831 -1.40 35.16 22.87
N ALA A 832 -1.60 35.63 21.64
CA ALA A 832 -2.58 36.65 21.25
C ALA A 832 -2.38 38.03 21.91
N THR A 833 -1.12 38.45 22.04
CA THR A 833 -0.71 39.71 22.70
C THR A 833 -0.61 40.89 21.73
N SER A 834 0.07 40.73 20.59
CA SER A 834 0.32 41.82 19.61
C SER A 834 -0.24 41.59 18.19
N GLY A 835 -0.93 40.48 17.93
CA GLY A 835 -1.67 40.25 16.66
C GLY A 835 -1.01 39.22 15.74
N TYR A 836 -1.38 39.15 14.46
CA TYR A 836 -0.95 38.08 13.54
C TYR A 836 0.55 38.05 13.17
N HIS A 837 1.33 39.03 13.62
CA HIS A 837 2.70 39.29 13.14
C HIS A 837 3.71 39.50 14.28
N THR A 838 3.44 38.97 15.47
CA THR A 838 4.33 39.07 16.65
C THR A 838 5.77 38.62 16.35
N LEU A 839 5.95 37.50 15.63
CA LEU A 839 7.26 37.00 15.22
C LEU A 839 8.00 37.97 14.27
N TYR A 840 7.25 38.67 13.40
CA TYR A 840 7.82 39.68 12.51
C TYR A 840 8.23 40.93 13.29
N ASP A 841 7.44 41.36 14.27
CA ASP A 841 7.77 42.50 15.13
C ASP A 841 9.02 42.21 15.98
N TRP A 842 9.13 40.98 16.51
CA TRP A 842 10.34 40.51 17.18
C TRP A 842 11.55 40.44 16.24
N TYR A 843 11.38 39.88 15.03
CA TYR A 843 12.42 39.85 14.01
C TYR A 843 12.92 41.26 13.70
N ARG A 844 12.03 42.22 13.50
CA ARG A 844 12.39 43.62 13.23
C ARG A 844 13.15 44.25 14.39
N SER A 845 12.74 43.97 15.63
CA SER A 845 13.49 44.39 16.83
C SER A 845 14.91 43.83 16.82
N MET A 846 15.07 42.51 16.66
CA MET A 846 16.39 41.85 16.66
C MET A 846 17.25 42.24 15.46
N GLU A 847 16.65 42.38 14.29
CA GLU A 847 17.30 42.83 13.06
C GLU A 847 17.85 44.25 13.21
N SER A 848 17.10 45.15 13.86
CA SER A 848 17.55 46.52 14.12
C SER A 848 18.64 46.62 15.19
N GLU A 849 18.61 45.75 16.20
CA GLU A 849 19.57 45.74 17.29
C GLU A 849 20.91 45.09 16.89
N HIS A 850 20.87 43.95 16.20
CA HIS A 850 22.07 43.13 15.92
C HIS A 850 22.62 43.32 14.50
N PHE A 851 21.82 43.83 13.56
CA PHE A 851 22.23 44.02 12.17
C PHE A 851 21.85 45.42 11.65
N PRO A 852 22.50 46.48 12.15
CA PRO A 852 22.25 47.84 11.64
C PRO A 852 22.56 47.93 10.14
N ASP A 853 21.79 48.72 9.39
CA ASP A 853 21.94 48.92 7.94
C ASP A 853 22.56 50.30 7.64
N PRO A 854 23.89 50.47 7.84
CA PRO A 854 24.56 51.75 7.68
C PRO A 854 24.53 52.29 6.23
N THR A 855 24.25 51.42 5.26
CA THR A 855 24.19 51.79 3.84
C THR A 855 22.77 52.05 3.34
N GLY A 856 21.74 51.88 4.16
CA GLY A 856 20.34 51.97 3.75
C GLY A 856 19.98 50.98 2.63
N LEU A 857 20.67 49.85 2.54
CA LEU A 857 20.44 48.82 1.53
C LEU A 857 19.02 48.22 1.65
N ARG A 858 18.51 48.02 2.87
CA ARG A 858 17.17 47.47 3.12
C ARG A 858 16.08 48.45 2.71
N ALA A 859 16.23 49.73 3.05
CA ALA A 859 15.31 50.77 2.60
C ALA A 859 15.30 50.89 1.06
N ARG A 860 16.46 50.70 0.42
CA ARG A 860 16.59 50.63 -1.03
C ARG A 860 15.95 49.36 -1.60
N MET A 861 16.13 48.19 -0.99
CA MET A 861 15.49 46.93 -1.40
C MET A 861 13.97 47.00 -1.25
N GLU A 862 13.46 47.56 -0.14
CA GLU A 862 12.04 47.81 0.06
C GLU A 862 11.49 48.72 -1.04
N LYS A 863 12.22 49.79 -1.41
CA LYS A 863 11.83 50.67 -2.52
C LYS A 863 11.93 49.98 -3.90
N TRP A 864 13.00 49.23 -4.16
CA TRP A 864 13.26 48.49 -5.41
C TRP A 864 12.25 47.36 -5.62
N THR A 865 11.69 46.83 -4.54
CA THR A 865 10.67 45.78 -4.57
C THR A 865 9.26 46.33 -4.34
N PHE A 866 9.07 47.66 -4.31
CA PHE A 866 7.78 48.31 -4.03
C PHE A 866 7.08 47.79 -2.76
N GLY A 867 7.84 47.48 -1.70
CA GLY A 867 7.32 46.96 -0.44
C GLY A 867 7.07 45.44 -0.42
N LEU A 868 7.32 44.73 -1.53
CA LEU A 868 7.11 43.28 -1.60
C LEU A 868 8.08 42.51 -0.69
N TYR A 869 9.34 42.93 -0.62
CA TYR A 869 10.36 42.30 0.24
C TYR A 869 9.91 42.18 1.73
N PRO A 870 9.58 43.28 2.43
CA PRO A 870 9.16 43.18 3.84
C PRO A 870 7.78 42.52 3.98
N ALA A 871 6.86 42.69 3.02
CA ALA A 871 5.56 42.03 3.04
C ALA A 871 5.69 40.50 2.94
N CYS A 872 6.53 40.00 2.03
CA CYS A 872 6.80 38.57 1.88
C CYS A 872 7.36 37.97 3.18
N ILE A 873 8.34 38.63 3.81
CA ILE A 873 8.90 38.16 5.09
C ILE A 873 7.82 38.17 6.19
N LYS A 874 7.04 39.24 6.29
CA LYS A 874 5.97 39.40 7.29
C LYS A 874 4.91 38.30 7.19
N TYR A 875 4.44 37.99 5.99
CA TYR A 875 3.44 36.93 5.79
C TYR A 875 4.05 35.53 5.89
N LEU A 876 5.29 35.33 5.43
CA LEU A 876 6.00 34.08 5.59
C LEU A 876 6.20 33.73 7.07
N MET A 877 6.63 34.71 7.88
CA MET A 877 6.79 34.53 9.33
C MET A 877 5.46 34.25 10.05
N SER A 878 4.37 34.91 9.63
CA SER A 878 3.03 34.60 10.15
C SER A 878 2.61 33.15 9.85
N ALA A 879 3.00 32.60 8.70
CA ALA A 879 2.74 31.19 8.37
C ALA A 879 3.54 30.19 9.23
N PHE A 880 4.66 30.63 9.83
CA PHE A 880 5.44 29.81 10.78
C PHE A 880 5.03 30.00 12.24
N ASP A 881 4.36 31.10 12.59
CA ASP A 881 3.83 31.36 13.94
C ASP A 881 2.39 30.85 14.13
N ILE A 882 2.23 29.54 13.89
CA ILE A 882 0.92 28.87 13.88
C ILE A 882 0.16 29.03 15.22
N PRO A 883 0.79 28.89 16.42
CA PRO A 883 0.10 29.09 17.69
C PRO A 883 -0.48 30.50 17.87
N GLU A 884 0.25 31.54 17.46
CA GLU A 884 -0.22 32.92 17.56
C GLU A 884 -1.38 33.15 16.59
N VAL A 885 -1.26 32.69 15.34
CA VAL A 885 -2.34 32.77 14.35
C VAL A 885 -3.61 32.08 14.85
N MET A 886 -3.48 30.88 15.44
CA MET A 886 -4.60 30.16 16.06
C MET A 886 -5.23 30.97 17.19
N ALA A 887 -4.43 31.49 18.12
CA ALA A 887 -4.90 32.21 19.30
C ALA A 887 -5.57 33.56 18.96
N VAL A 888 -4.97 34.35 18.06
CA VAL A 888 -5.51 35.63 17.59
C VAL A 888 -6.80 35.42 16.81
N THR A 889 -6.84 34.41 15.93
CA THR A 889 -8.06 34.09 15.18
C THR A 889 -9.16 33.61 16.11
N ARG A 890 -8.85 32.72 17.06
CA ARG A 890 -9.78 32.26 18.09
C ARG A 890 -10.35 33.44 18.88
N LYS A 891 -9.51 34.32 19.44
CA LYS A 891 -9.94 35.53 20.16
C LYS A 891 -10.87 36.41 19.31
N THR A 892 -10.62 36.50 18.01
CA THR A 892 -11.47 37.22 17.06
C THR A 892 -12.83 36.53 16.89
N ILE A 893 -12.85 35.21 16.69
CA ILE A 893 -14.08 34.40 16.56
C ILE A 893 -14.94 34.53 17.82
N CYS A 894 -14.33 34.46 19.00
CA CYS A 894 -15.03 34.58 20.28
C CYS A 894 -15.66 35.96 20.47
N LYS A 895 -15.02 37.02 20.00
CA LYS A 895 -15.55 38.38 20.13
C LYS A 895 -16.61 38.75 19.09
N LYS A 896 -16.43 38.31 17.84
CA LYS A 896 -17.21 38.80 16.69
C LYS A 896 -17.99 37.72 15.94
N GLY A 897 -17.84 36.46 16.32
CA GLY A 897 -18.39 35.30 15.62
C GLY A 897 -17.55 34.88 14.40
N ILE A 898 -17.67 33.61 14.01
CA ILE A 898 -16.92 33.03 12.88
C ILE A 898 -17.33 33.63 11.53
N GLN A 899 -18.54 34.19 11.42
CA GLN A 899 -19.07 34.82 10.21
C GLN A 899 -18.31 36.10 9.81
N TYR A 900 -17.55 36.69 10.73
CA TYR A 900 -16.74 37.87 10.49
C TYR A 900 -15.41 37.56 9.78
N LEU A 901 -14.99 36.29 9.76
CA LEU A 901 -13.76 35.88 9.07
C LEU A 901 -13.99 35.71 7.57
N SER A 902 -12.98 36.08 6.78
CA SER A 902 -12.94 35.72 5.37
C SER A 902 -12.80 34.20 5.22
N ARG A 903 -13.25 33.64 4.10
CA ARG A 903 -13.11 32.19 3.83
C ARG A 903 -11.65 31.72 3.91
N GLY A 904 -10.72 32.54 3.42
CA GLY A 904 -9.28 32.25 3.51
C GLY A 904 -8.79 32.21 4.95
N ALA A 905 -9.20 33.18 5.79
CA ALA A 905 -8.85 33.19 7.21
C ALA A 905 -9.43 31.99 7.97
N SER A 906 -10.66 31.57 7.65
CA SER A 906 -11.26 30.36 8.23
C SER A 906 -10.49 29.09 7.82
N VAL A 907 -10.08 28.98 6.56
CA VAL A 907 -9.25 27.85 6.08
C VAL A 907 -7.90 27.83 6.80
N ILE A 908 -7.25 28.98 6.94
CA ILE A 908 -5.97 29.09 7.67
C ILE A 908 -6.15 28.69 9.14
N TYR A 909 -7.23 29.11 9.80
CA TYR A 909 -7.54 28.71 11.16
C TYR A 909 -7.69 27.19 11.30
N TYR A 910 -8.55 26.57 10.48
CA TYR A 910 -8.75 25.12 10.54
C TYR A 910 -7.51 24.33 10.15
N ALA A 911 -6.73 24.79 9.18
CA ALA A 911 -5.46 24.16 8.82
C ALA A 911 -4.45 24.23 9.98
N SER A 912 -4.37 25.38 10.66
CA SER A 912 -3.51 25.59 11.82
C SER A 912 -3.93 24.69 12.99
N THR A 913 -5.23 24.67 13.33
CA THR A 913 -5.79 23.82 14.38
C THR A 913 -5.62 22.33 14.05
N PHE A 914 -5.81 21.95 12.80
CA PHE A 914 -5.61 20.57 12.34
C PHE A 914 -4.19 20.10 12.63
N LEU A 915 -3.15 20.88 12.34
CA LEU A 915 -1.76 20.46 12.55
C LEU A 915 -1.48 20.07 14.02
N TYR A 916 -1.90 20.89 14.98
CA TYR A 916 -1.73 20.60 16.41
C TYR A 916 -2.63 19.46 16.89
N PHE A 917 -3.91 19.50 16.51
CA PHE A 917 -4.86 18.45 16.90
C PHE A 917 -4.46 17.09 16.33
N TRP A 918 -3.94 17.04 15.12
CA TRP A 918 -3.46 15.83 14.46
C TRP A 918 -2.26 15.23 15.20
N VAL A 919 -1.27 16.05 15.58
CA VAL A 919 -0.14 15.59 16.41
C VAL A 919 -0.60 15.05 17.78
N LEU A 920 -1.60 15.66 18.40
CA LEU A 920 -2.15 15.20 19.69
C LEU A 920 -3.00 13.93 19.56
N SER A 921 -3.73 13.77 18.47
CA SER A 921 -4.67 12.66 18.26
C SER A 921 -4.02 11.39 17.75
N THR A 922 -2.98 11.51 16.93
CA THR A 922 -2.26 10.38 16.30
C THR A 922 -1.87 9.26 17.30
N PRO A 923 -1.31 9.52 18.50
CA PRO A 923 -0.99 8.46 19.47
C PRO A 923 -2.20 7.72 20.01
N VAL A 924 -3.30 8.43 20.21
CA VAL A 924 -4.48 7.96 20.94
C VAL A 924 -5.33 7.06 20.06
N VAL A 925 -5.44 7.38 18.77
CA VAL A 925 -6.21 6.58 17.80
C VAL A 925 -5.69 5.13 17.76
N SER A 926 -4.40 4.95 17.54
CA SER A 926 -3.77 3.62 17.47
C SER A 926 -3.78 2.88 18.79
N LEU A 927 -3.72 3.59 19.93
CA LEU A 927 -3.84 2.96 21.24
C LEU A 927 -5.23 2.36 21.43
N ILE A 928 -6.30 3.10 21.11
CA ILE A 928 -7.69 2.62 21.24
C ILE A 928 -7.93 1.44 20.29
N PHE A 929 -7.46 1.53 19.05
CA PHE A 929 -7.58 0.44 18.08
C PHE A 929 -6.80 -0.81 18.49
N GLY A 930 -5.57 -0.65 19.00
CA GLY A 930 -4.77 -1.74 19.55
C GLY A 930 -5.41 -2.43 20.77
N CYS A 931 -6.00 -1.64 21.68
CA CYS A 931 -6.78 -2.16 22.81
C CYS A 931 -8.02 -2.93 22.36
N TYR A 932 -8.72 -2.43 21.34
CA TYR A 932 -9.86 -3.10 20.73
C TYR A 932 -9.47 -4.47 20.17
N LEU A 933 -8.42 -4.55 19.35
CA LEU A 933 -7.94 -5.82 18.80
C LEU A 933 -7.54 -6.81 19.91
N TYR A 934 -6.86 -6.34 20.96
CA TYR A 934 -6.47 -7.17 22.11
C TYR A 934 -7.68 -7.76 22.86
N ILE A 935 -8.72 -6.95 23.09
CA ILE A 935 -9.95 -7.39 23.76
C ILE A 935 -10.71 -8.37 22.88
N CYS A 936 -10.87 -8.04 21.60
CA CYS A 936 -11.57 -8.84 20.60
C CYS A 936 -11.00 -10.25 20.46
N ILE A 937 -9.67 -10.37 20.35
CA ILE A 937 -9.03 -11.68 20.16
C ILE A 937 -9.04 -12.55 21.42
N ASN A 938 -8.79 -11.96 22.60
CA ASN A 938 -8.66 -12.73 23.84
C ASN A 938 -10.01 -13.08 24.47
N TRP A 939 -11.00 -12.19 24.43
CA TRP A 939 -12.29 -12.41 25.11
C TRP A 939 -13.38 -12.92 24.16
N PHE A 940 -13.37 -12.48 22.90
CA PHE A 940 -14.40 -12.83 21.92
C PHE A 940 -13.91 -13.82 20.86
N HIS A 941 -12.60 -14.09 20.81
CA HIS A 941 -11.97 -14.98 19.82
C HIS A 941 -12.32 -14.58 18.38
N ILE A 942 -12.29 -13.27 18.09
CA ILE A 942 -12.48 -12.69 16.75
C ILE A 942 -11.25 -11.88 16.32
N HIS A 943 -11.20 -11.49 15.05
CA HIS A 943 -10.12 -10.69 14.45
C HIS A 943 -8.74 -11.34 14.54
N PHE A 944 -8.65 -12.65 14.29
CA PHE A 944 -7.39 -13.37 14.42
C PHE A 944 -6.34 -12.89 13.40
N ASP A 945 -6.76 -12.62 12.16
CA ASP A 945 -5.90 -12.08 11.11
C ASP A 945 -5.52 -10.63 11.38
N GLU A 946 -6.48 -9.75 11.66
CA GLU A 946 -6.26 -8.32 11.86
C GLU A 946 -5.37 -8.06 13.08
N ALA A 947 -5.62 -8.76 14.19
CA ALA A 947 -4.82 -8.62 15.39
C ALA A 947 -3.36 -9.02 15.17
N PHE A 948 -3.09 -10.18 14.56
CA PHE A 948 -1.71 -10.68 14.45
C PHE A 948 -0.95 -10.14 13.23
N SER A 949 -1.63 -9.84 12.12
CA SER A 949 -1.04 -9.16 10.95
C SER A 949 -0.51 -7.77 11.33
N SER A 950 -1.21 -7.06 12.23
CA SER A 950 -0.75 -5.78 12.77
C SER A 950 0.58 -5.87 13.52
N LEU A 951 0.87 -7.04 14.11
CA LEU A 951 2.07 -7.29 14.90
C LEU A 951 3.24 -7.77 14.07
N ARG A 952 3.04 -8.26 12.85
CA ARG A 952 4.10 -8.68 11.91
C ARG A 952 5.18 -9.50 12.61
N ILE A 953 4.76 -10.62 13.20
CA ILE A 953 5.60 -11.44 14.07
C ILE A 953 6.35 -12.46 13.20
N ALA A 954 7.64 -12.20 12.98
CA ALA A 954 8.54 -13.07 12.23
C ALA A 954 9.02 -14.31 12.99
N ASN A 955 8.76 -14.36 14.29
CA ASN A 955 9.15 -15.46 15.17
C ASN A 955 8.18 -16.65 15.05
N TYR A 956 8.48 -17.74 15.77
CA TYR A 956 7.69 -18.98 15.77
C TYR A 956 7.53 -19.56 14.36
N LYS A 957 8.64 -20.03 13.80
CA LYS A 957 8.67 -20.70 12.49
C LYS A 957 8.88 -22.18 12.65
N ALA A 958 8.35 -22.97 11.73
CA ALA A 958 8.37 -24.43 11.80
C ALA A 958 8.17 -25.03 10.41
N PHE A 959 8.57 -26.29 10.28
CA PHE A 959 8.28 -27.17 9.15
C PHE A 959 8.12 -28.60 9.68
N THR A 960 7.49 -29.47 8.90
CA THR A 960 7.27 -30.87 9.30
C THR A 960 8.10 -31.79 8.41
N ARG A 961 8.88 -32.67 9.02
CA ARG A 961 9.68 -33.70 8.38
C ARG A 961 9.04 -35.06 8.59
N PHE A 962 8.97 -35.85 7.54
CA PHE A 962 8.35 -37.16 7.50
C PHE A 962 9.40 -38.22 7.16
N HIS A 963 9.22 -39.41 7.71
CA HIS A 963 10.03 -40.59 7.42
C HIS A 963 9.14 -41.80 7.22
N ILE A 964 9.15 -42.36 6.01
CA ILE A 964 8.60 -43.69 5.75
C ILE A 964 9.69 -44.70 6.13
N THR A 965 9.44 -45.43 7.22
CA THR A 965 10.35 -46.43 7.77
C THR A 965 10.38 -47.69 6.92
N LYS A 966 11.39 -48.55 7.13
CA LYS A 966 11.46 -49.88 6.48
C LYS A 966 10.20 -50.73 6.68
N ASN A 967 9.56 -50.58 7.83
CA ASN A 967 8.35 -51.31 8.22
C ASN A 967 7.09 -50.75 7.53
N GLY A 968 7.18 -49.55 6.94
CA GLY A 968 6.09 -48.86 6.25
C GLY A 968 5.29 -47.92 7.14
N ASP A 969 5.67 -47.72 8.40
CA ASP A 969 5.10 -46.69 9.26
C ASP A 969 5.63 -45.31 8.88
N LEU A 970 4.80 -44.27 9.08
CA LEU A 970 5.13 -42.88 8.80
C LEU A 970 5.44 -42.14 10.12
N GLU A 971 6.72 -41.89 10.39
CA GLU A 971 7.15 -41.04 11.50
C GLU A 971 7.09 -39.56 11.09
N VAL A 972 6.57 -38.72 11.98
CA VAL A 972 6.33 -37.29 11.72
C VAL A 972 7.01 -36.45 12.79
N PHE A 973 7.94 -35.59 12.38
CA PHE A 973 8.69 -34.68 13.24
C PHE A 973 8.40 -33.22 12.87
N THR A 974 7.81 -32.45 13.78
CA THR A 974 7.67 -31.00 13.56
C THR A 974 8.82 -30.26 14.22
N LEU A 975 9.66 -29.64 13.40
CA LEU A 975 10.82 -28.87 13.83
C LEU A 975 10.49 -27.39 13.86
N ALA A 976 10.85 -26.70 14.94
CA ALA A 976 10.52 -25.30 15.14
C ALA A 976 11.68 -24.45 15.66
N VAL A 977 11.61 -23.15 15.37
CA VAL A 977 12.51 -22.09 15.78
C VAL A 977 11.69 -20.98 16.43
N ASP A 978 11.96 -20.69 17.70
CA ASP A 978 11.21 -19.69 18.46
C ASP A 978 11.56 -18.26 18.02
N LYS A 979 12.83 -17.98 17.67
CA LYS A 979 13.32 -16.64 17.30
C LYS A 979 14.04 -16.64 15.96
N VAL A 980 13.60 -15.79 15.05
CA VAL A 980 14.21 -15.62 13.72
C VAL A 980 15.28 -14.52 13.77
N PRO A 981 16.49 -14.76 13.20
CA PRO A 981 17.52 -13.72 13.06
C PRO A 981 17.04 -12.57 12.17
N LYS A 982 17.43 -11.34 12.55
CA LYS A 982 17.20 -10.13 11.74
C LYS A 982 18.41 -9.69 10.94
N ASP A 983 19.61 -10.00 11.45
CA ASP A 983 20.87 -9.67 10.84
C ASP A 983 21.62 -10.94 10.46
N TRP A 984 22.07 -10.97 9.22
CA TRP A 984 22.77 -12.08 8.60
C TRP A 984 24.12 -11.62 8.08
N LYS A 985 25.09 -12.53 8.05
CA LYS A 985 26.43 -12.32 7.49
C LYS A 985 26.81 -13.51 6.63
N LEU A 986 27.76 -13.32 5.72
CA LEU A 986 28.28 -14.39 4.88
C LEU A 986 28.81 -15.53 5.77
N ASP A 987 28.41 -16.77 5.49
CA ASP A 987 28.87 -17.93 6.24
C ASP A 987 30.31 -18.27 5.81
N PRO A 988 31.32 -18.15 6.70
CA PRO A 988 32.71 -18.40 6.33
C PRO A 988 32.93 -19.86 5.92
N ASP A 989 32.17 -20.80 6.49
CA ASP A 989 32.28 -22.23 6.17
C ASP A 989 31.77 -22.51 4.74
N TRP A 990 30.72 -21.82 4.32
CA TRP A 990 30.21 -21.85 2.95
C TRP A 990 31.16 -21.18 1.94
N ASP A 991 31.81 -20.09 2.33
CA ASP A 991 32.72 -19.36 1.44
C ASP A 991 34.05 -20.11 1.25
N ALA A 992 34.53 -20.79 2.31
CA ALA A 992 35.74 -21.59 2.31
C ALA A 992 35.59 -22.96 1.62
N GLU A 993 34.38 -23.52 1.55
CA GLU A 993 34.14 -24.81 0.89
C GLU A 993 34.48 -24.72 -0.62
N PRO A 994 35.39 -25.57 -1.15
CA PRO A 994 35.76 -25.55 -2.56
C PRO A 994 34.56 -25.81 -3.46
N LYS A 995 34.32 -24.93 -4.43
CA LYS A 995 33.20 -25.03 -5.39
C LYS A 995 33.72 -25.64 -6.68
N GLN A 996 33.57 -26.95 -6.84
CA GLN A 996 33.93 -27.61 -8.09
C GLN A 996 32.97 -27.21 -9.22
N PRO A 997 33.45 -27.06 -10.47
CA PRO A 997 32.59 -26.85 -11.62
C PRO A 997 31.54 -27.98 -11.71
N LEU A 998 30.28 -27.63 -11.97
CA LEU A 998 29.14 -28.57 -12.09
C LEU A 998 28.71 -29.29 -10.81
N GLN A 999 29.37 -29.09 -9.66
CA GLN A 999 28.94 -29.69 -8.40
C GLN A 999 27.61 -29.08 -7.94
N LEU A 1000 26.60 -29.93 -7.77
CA LEU A 1000 25.29 -29.54 -7.27
C LEU A 1000 25.36 -29.18 -5.78
N SER A 1001 24.65 -28.11 -5.40
CA SER A 1001 24.75 -27.51 -4.07
C SER A 1001 24.28 -28.42 -2.93
N TYR A 1002 23.39 -29.38 -3.20
CA TYR A 1002 22.87 -30.31 -2.19
C TYR A 1002 23.88 -31.36 -1.74
N LEU A 1003 24.99 -31.52 -2.47
CA LEU A 1003 26.12 -32.38 -2.10
C LEU A 1003 27.12 -31.69 -1.17
N ARG A 1004 26.96 -30.37 -0.95
CA ARG A 1004 27.86 -29.57 -0.11
C ARG A 1004 27.64 -29.85 1.37
N ARG A 1005 28.69 -29.72 2.16
CA ARG A 1005 28.63 -29.82 3.62
C ARG A 1005 27.96 -28.59 4.23
N PHE A 1006 28.23 -27.41 3.67
CA PHE A 1006 27.65 -26.14 4.10
C PHE A 1006 26.88 -25.52 2.92
N PRO A 1007 25.61 -25.90 2.69
CA PRO A 1007 24.87 -25.50 1.50
C PRO A 1007 24.44 -24.02 1.49
N SER A 1008 24.23 -23.44 2.68
CA SER A 1008 23.57 -22.15 2.86
C SER A 1008 24.55 -20.98 2.98
N LYS A 1009 24.32 -19.94 2.18
CA LYS A 1009 25.23 -18.79 2.01
C LYS A 1009 25.36 -17.90 3.24
N TRP A 1010 24.29 -17.72 4.02
CA TRP A 1010 24.22 -16.73 5.09
C TRP A 1010 23.96 -17.37 6.44
N LYS A 1011 24.70 -16.95 7.48
CA LYS A 1011 24.48 -17.35 8.88
C LYS A 1011 24.03 -16.17 9.73
N ALA A 1012 23.44 -16.45 10.90
CA ALA A 1012 23.06 -15.40 11.83
C ALA A 1012 24.30 -14.59 12.28
N ALA A 1013 24.18 -13.26 12.29
CA ALA A 1013 25.31 -12.38 12.61
C ALA A 1013 25.50 -12.19 14.12
N SER A 1014 24.40 -11.91 14.84
CA SER A 1014 24.38 -11.50 16.25
C SER A 1014 23.49 -12.39 17.13
N SER A 1015 22.42 -12.97 16.58
CA SER A 1015 21.53 -13.89 17.29
C SER A 1015 21.96 -15.35 17.14
N VAL A 1016 21.37 -16.24 17.94
CA VAL A 1016 21.55 -17.69 17.78
C VAL A 1016 21.10 -18.11 16.37
N ASP A 1017 21.93 -18.90 15.69
CA ASP A 1017 21.62 -19.42 14.35
C ASP A 1017 20.48 -20.46 14.43
N PRO A 1018 19.52 -20.46 13.49
CA PRO A 1018 18.42 -21.44 13.46
C PRO A 1018 18.89 -22.89 13.58
N ILE A 1019 20.03 -23.23 12.98
CA ILE A 1019 20.62 -24.58 13.04
C ILE A 1019 20.91 -25.02 14.48
N ASN A 1020 21.25 -24.07 15.36
CA ASN A 1020 21.60 -24.34 16.76
C ASN A 1020 20.41 -24.19 17.73
N SER A 1021 19.34 -23.49 17.31
CA SER A 1021 18.15 -23.25 18.15
C SER A 1021 16.96 -24.15 17.83
N VAL A 1022 17.00 -24.89 16.72
CA VAL A 1022 15.89 -25.74 16.28
C VAL A 1022 15.59 -26.85 17.29
N ARG A 1023 14.31 -27.11 17.53
CA ARG A 1023 13.81 -28.17 18.42
C ARG A 1023 12.60 -28.88 17.83
N ILE A 1024 12.37 -30.12 18.29
CA ILE A 1024 11.14 -30.85 17.97
C ILE A 1024 10.03 -30.35 18.90
N VAL A 1025 8.90 -29.92 18.33
CA VAL A 1025 7.71 -29.47 19.08
C VAL A 1025 6.60 -30.51 19.10
N ASP A 1026 6.62 -31.46 18.17
CA ASP A 1026 5.70 -32.59 18.11
C ASP A 1026 6.38 -33.75 17.37
N HIS A 1027 6.13 -34.97 17.84
CA HIS A 1027 6.62 -36.21 17.25
C HIS A 1027 5.57 -37.30 17.45
N PHE A 1028 5.16 -37.93 16.36
CA PHE A 1028 4.19 -39.02 16.39
C PHE A 1028 4.39 -39.97 15.20
N VAL A 1029 3.83 -41.17 15.31
CA VAL A 1029 3.93 -42.22 14.28
C VAL A 1029 2.53 -42.58 13.83
N ILE A 1030 2.34 -42.66 12.50
CA ILE A 1030 1.12 -43.17 11.89
C ILE A 1030 1.42 -44.59 11.42
N HIS A 1031 0.75 -45.58 12.02
CA HIS A 1031 0.94 -46.97 11.67
C HIS A 1031 0.27 -47.31 10.35
N ARG A 1032 0.92 -48.17 9.58
CA ARG A 1032 0.32 -48.70 8.36
C ARG A 1032 -0.86 -49.61 8.69
N THR A 1033 -1.91 -49.56 7.86
CA THR A 1033 -3.01 -50.52 7.96
C THR A 1033 -2.49 -51.95 7.73
N PRO A 1034 -2.70 -52.91 8.65
CA PRO A 1034 -2.21 -54.27 8.50
C PRO A 1034 -2.83 -54.93 7.27
N THR A 1035 -2.02 -55.54 6.40
CA THR A 1035 -2.54 -56.42 5.34
C THR A 1035 -3.14 -57.65 6.00
N SER A 1036 -4.46 -57.83 5.91
CA SER A 1036 -5.07 -59.11 6.23
C SER A 1036 -4.46 -60.19 5.30
N PRO A 1037 -4.03 -61.35 5.84
CA PRO A 1037 -3.58 -62.43 4.97
C PRO A 1037 -4.76 -62.83 4.09
N LYS A 1038 -4.58 -62.73 2.76
CA LYS A 1038 -5.54 -63.25 1.79
C LYS A 1038 -5.87 -64.67 2.20
N SER A 1039 -7.12 -64.92 2.56
CA SER A 1039 -7.63 -66.28 2.70
C SER A 1039 -7.33 -67.01 1.41
N ALA A 1040 -6.60 -68.11 1.51
CA ALA A 1040 -6.35 -69.01 0.39
C ALA A 1040 -7.70 -69.33 -0.28
N PRO A 1041 -7.76 -69.41 -1.63
CA PRO A 1041 -8.99 -69.76 -2.31
C PRO A 1041 -9.45 -71.12 -1.78
N CYS A 1042 -10.61 -71.12 -1.14
CA CYS A 1042 -11.26 -72.35 -0.72
C CYS A 1042 -11.64 -73.09 -2.01
N SER A 1043 -10.88 -74.14 -2.35
CA SER A 1043 -11.22 -75.06 -3.42
C SER A 1043 -12.54 -75.74 -3.10
N ARG A 1044 -13.61 -75.37 -3.81
CA ARG A 1044 -14.74 -76.24 -4.15
C ARG A 1044 -15.49 -75.69 -5.35
#